data_AF-A9AWD9-F1
#
_entry.id   AF-A9AWD9-F1
#
_cell.length_a   1.000
_cell.length_b   1.000
_cell.length_c   1.000
_cell.angle_alpha   90.00
_cell.angle_beta   90.00
_cell.angle_gamma   90.00
#
_symmetry.space_group_name_H-M   'P 1'
#
loop_
_entity.id
_entity.type
_entity.pdbx_description
1 polymer ?
#
loop_
_entity_poly.entity_id
_entity_poly.type
_entity_poly.pdbx_seq_one_letter_code
_entity_poly.pdbx_strand_id
1 'polypeptide(L)'
;MDFAMWHNVKSKVGILLGFTLLVGSLGQAAPTKAAEKLCFNQPGVVECIAPEFRDYWEKNGGLPVFGYPQTAAYEEATPEGKFLVQYFERQRLEYHPEKPAPFTILLGRINDEVLLRENRVWRDFPTAPQATGCQLFSETGHSVCGEFLKYWNSQGLDLGENGITYGESLALWGLPLSDPQEEINIDGDKVLTQHFERARMEWHTKDGKNQILLTRLGVTLVPMQLKMLAINDFHGQISTGRKVSNKDVGGAAYLSSYIKQARAKARYSLTVQAGDMVGASPPSSALLQDQPTMEFLNMLGVNVGTIGNHEFDEGFDEMMRLIDGGCHPTAGCWEGANYPYVVANVIDKRTNKTILPAYHVMNIDGARIGFIGVVLENTPEIVIPSGVTNLEFIDEVTAINQAVTELNGQGVHAIIVLAHEGGTQNATTGAITGPIAEIANGINDDVDVIVSAHTHTSISGEVDGKLITQALSYSTAFADIDLTIDRAKRDIVAKKATIVTTFHEDMTPDADVAAMVKKYEDQVAPQVNRKVGTAASAITNTANAAGESALGNLIADAQRNTMSTQFAFMNPGGIRAPLDAGEITWGELYSIQPFSNDLVKMTVTGADIYTLLNQQWQNQSDGTVRARILQISGLSYTWTDANPVGQKVVEVLDGNGKALDKAASYTITVNSFLADGGDGFVVLKQGTNREVGPTDLDGFVRYIEKLAQPISANIENRIVKQ
;
A
#
# COMPACT_ATOMS: atom_id res chain seq x y z
N MET A 1 -14.80 10.19 -46.11
CA MET A 1 -15.79 10.91 -46.94
C MET A 1 -16.65 11.74 -46.01
N ASP A 2 -17.04 12.91 -46.48
CA ASP A 2 -17.95 13.90 -45.89
C ASP A 2 -17.39 14.97 -44.95
N PHE A 3 -16.93 16.05 -45.61
CA PHE A 3 -16.80 17.41 -45.07
C PHE A 3 -17.70 18.40 -45.84
N ALA A 4 -18.85 17.92 -46.35
CA ALA A 4 -19.61 18.64 -47.37
C ALA A 4 -21.13 18.64 -47.11
N MET A 5 -21.62 18.96 -45.90
CA MET A 5 -23.06 19.15 -45.70
C MET A 5 -23.39 20.22 -44.65
N TRP A 6 -22.84 21.43 -44.82
CA TRP A 6 -23.29 22.59 -44.03
C TRP A 6 -23.46 23.87 -44.86
N HIS A 7 -23.75 23.77 -46.15
CA HIS A 7 -24.08 24.94 -46.98
C HIS A 7 -25.25 24.61 -47.91
N ASN A 8 -26.48 24.95 -47.50
CA ASN A 8 -27.56 25.24 -48.44
C ASN A 8 -28.76 25.91 -47.77
N VAL A 9 -28.68 27.22 -47.50
CA VAL A 9 -29.88 28.08 -47.45
C VAL A 9 -29.58 29.46 -48.04
N LYS A 10 -30.10 29.63 -49.26
CA LYS A 10 -30.63 30.85 -49.91
C LYS A 10 -29.71 31.84 -50.61
N SER A 11 -30.27 32.29 -51.74
CA SER A 11 -29.66 32.94 -52.87
C SER A 11 -30.31 34.31 -53.12
N LYS A 12 -29.56 35.17 -53.82
CA LYS A 12 -29.97 36.29 -54.68
C LYS A 12 -30.68 37.50 -54.04
N VAL A 13 -29.92 38.60 -53.89
CA VAL A 13 -30.20 39.90 -54.53
C VAL A 13 -28.84 40.58 -54.79
N GLY A 14 -28.59 41.02 -56.04
CA GLY A 14 -27.51 41.95 -56.36
C GLY A 14 -28.09 43.34 -56.61
N ILE A 15 -27.34 44.40 -56.26
CA ILE A 15 -27.20 45.66 -57.00
C ILE A 15 -26.13 46.56 -56.34
N LEU A 16 -25.24 47.04 -57.21
CA LEU A 16 -24.31 48.18 -57.24
C LEU A 16 -24.14 49.19 -56.06
N LEU A 17 -22.85 49.40 -55.76
CA LEU A 17 -22.06 50.66 -55.73
C LEU A 17 -22.52 51.86 -54.88
N GLY A 18 -21.63 52.28 -53.97
CA GLY A 18 -21.64 53.63 -53.36
C GLY A 18 -20.56 53.81 -52.29
N PHE A 19 -19.35 54.17 -52.71
CA PHE A 19 -18.28 54.64 -51.82
C PHE A 19 -18.70 55.99 -51.18
N THR A 20 -18.73 56.07 -49.86
CA THR A 20 -18.65 57.36 -49.14
C THR A 20 -17.93 57.14 -47.82
N LEU A 21 -16.70 57.65 -47.72
CA LEU A 21 -15.95 57.75 -46.46
C LEU A 21 -16.67 58.75 -45.54
N LEU A 22 -17.18 58.27 -44.41
CA LEU A 22 -17.34 59.10 -43.20
C LEU A 22 -16.34 58.62 -42.16
N VAL A 23 -15.41 59.50 -41.81
CA VAL A 23 -14.49 59.34 -40.68
C VAL A 23 -15.31 59.54 -39.41
N GLY A 24 -15.79 58.44 -38.84
CA GLY A 24 -16.37 58.39 -37.49
C GLY A 24 -15.29 58.02 -36.49
N SER A 25 -15.12 58.85 -35.46
CA SER A 25 -14.21 58.66 -34.34
C SER A 25 -14.35 57.25 -33.72
N LEU A 26 -13.27 56.47 -33.79
CA LEU A 26 -13.08 55.26 -33.00
C LEU A 26 -13.04 55.64 -31.52
N GLY A 27 -14.18 55.47 -30.84
CA GLY A 27 -14.17 55.28 -29.39
C GLY A 27 -13.41 53.99 -29.11
N GLN A 28 -12.26 54.09 -28.44
CA GLN A 28 -11.58 52.94 -27.89
C GLN A 28 -12.55 52.25 -26.93
N ALA A 29 -13.05 51.08 -27.34
CA ALA A 29 -13.69 50.17 -26.41
C ALA A 29 -12.66 49.83 -25.32
N ALA A 30 -13.04 50.05 -24.06
CA ALA A 30 -12.23 49.64 -22.93
C ALA A 30 -11.91 48.14 -23.04
N PRO A 31 -10.71 47.68 -22.63
CA PRO A 31 -10.38 46.27 -22.66
C PRO A 31 -11.38 45.52 -21.77
N THR A 32 -12.17 44.64 -22.37
CA THR A 32 -12.94 43.63 -21.65
C THR A 32 -11.95 42.85 -20.79
N LYS A 33 -12.17 42.85 -19.47
CA LYS A 33 -11.43 42.00 -18.53
C LYS A 33 -11.40 40.59 -19.13
N ALA A 34 -10.20 40.05 -19.39
CA ALA A 34 -10.07 38.64 -19.74
C ALA A 34 -10.80 37.82 -18.68
N ALA A 35 -11.70 36.92 -19.09
CA ALA A 35 -12.45 36.10 -18.17
C ALA A 35 -11.47 35.36 -17.24
N GLU A 36 -11.64 35.48 -15.93
CA GLU A 36 -10.81 34.73 -14.97
C GLU A 36 -11.22 33.26 -15.01
N LYS A 37 -10.25 32.35 -14.83
CA LYS A 37 -10.52 30.92 -14.66
C LYS A 37 -11.55 30.67 -13.54
N LEU A 38 -12.40 29.65 -13.68
CA LEU A 38 -13.36 29.26 -12.64
C LEU A 38 -12.83 28.03 -11.87
N CYS A 39 -12.50 28.21 -10.60
CA CYS A 39 -12.03 27.13 -9.72
C CYS A 39 -13.12 26.75 -8.71
N PHE A 40 -13.11 25.51 -8.24
CA PHE A 40 -14.12 24.97 -7.32
C PHE A 40 -13.52 24.68 -5.95
N ASN A 41 -14.24 25.03 -4.89
CA ASN A 41 -13.88 24.67 -3.52
C ASN A 41 -14.52 23.34 -3.11
N GLN A 42 -14.31 22.30 -3.91
CA GLN A 42 -14.84 20.96 -3.70
C GLN A 42 -13.65 20.01 -3.52
N PRO A 43 -13.60 19.19 -2.45
CA PRO A 43 -12.54 18.19 -2.26
C PRO A 43 -12.36 17.30 -3.50
N GLY A 44 -11.11 17.12 -3.93
CA GLY A 44 -10.77 16.33 -5.12
C GLY A 44 -10.90 17.09 -6.45
N VAL A 45 -11.53 18.26 -6.52
CA VAL A 45 -11.56 19.06 -7.74
C VAL A 45 -10.37 20.01 -7.76
N VAL A 46 -9.26 19.55 -8.36
CA VAL A 46 -8.00 20.29 -8.41
C VAL A 46 -7.85 21.19 -9.65
N GLU A 47 -8.63 20.93 -10.69
CA GLU A 47 -8.58 21.68 -11.95
C GLU A 47 -9.59 22.85 -11.97
N CYS A 48 -9.23 23.90 -12.71
CA CYS A 48 -10.10 25.04 -12.95
C CYS A 48 -10.55 25.07 -14.41
N ILE A 49 -11.74 25.59 -14.67
CA ILE A 49 -12.21 25.85 -16.04
C ILE A 49 -11.37 26.98 -16.64
N ALA A 50 -10.79 26.73 -17.81
CA ALA A 50 -9.97 27.74 -18.49
C ALA A 50 -10.85 28.91 -18.98
N PRO A 51 -10.31 30.14 -19.03
CA PRO A 51 -11.01 31.33 -19.50
C PRO A 51 -11.77 31.14 -20.82
N GLU A 52 -11.19 30.40 -21.76
CA GLU A 52 -11.71 30.15 -23.10
C GLU A 52 -13.03 29.35 -23.08
N PHE A 53 -13.23 28.51 -22.05
CA PHE A 53 -14.37 27.61 -21.95
C PHE A 53 -15.45 28.10 -20.96
N ARG A 54 -15.11 29.04 -20.08
CA ARG A 54 -15.94 29.41 -18.93
C ARG A 54 -17.34 29.88 -19.32
N ASP A 55 -17.42 30.91 -20.17
CA ASP A 55 -18.72 31.52 -20.53
C ASP A 55 -19.62 30.51 -21.24
N TYR A 56 -19.03 29.67 -22.10
CA TYR A 56 -19.74 28.60 -22.77
C TYR A 56 -20.27 27.56 -21.77
N TRP A 57 -19.44 27.12 -20.83
CA TRP A 57 -19.83 26.16 -19.80
C TRP A 57 -20.96 26.70 -18.92
N GLU A 58 -20.88 27.96 -18.48
CA GLU A 58 -21.89 28.61 -17.63
C GLU A 58 -23.23 28.76 -18.37
N LYS A 59 -23.19 29.15 -19.66
CA LYS A 59 -24.37 29.39 -20.49
C LYS A 59 -25.10 28.11 -20.88
N ASN A 60 -24.38 27.00 -21.08
CA ASN A 60 -24.91 25.76 -21.67
C ASN A 60 -25.20 24.65 -20.65
N GLY A 61 -25.55 25.03 -19.41
CA GLY A 61 -26.05 24.10 -18.40
C GLY A 61 -25.04 23.66 -17.33
N GLY A 62 -23.80 24.13 -17.36
CA GLY A 62 -22.84 24.04 -16.25
C GLY A 62 -22.65 22.63 -15.67
N LEU A 63 -22.67 22.51 -14.34
CA LEU A 63 -22.43 21.25 -13.62
C LEU A 63 -23.38 20.10 -14.04
N PRO A 64 -24.71 20.30 -14.13
CA PRO A 64 -25.62 19.24 -14.57
C PRO A 64 -25.28 18.61 -15.93
N VAL A 65 -24.79 19.42 -16.88
CA VAL A 65 -24.55 18.98 -18.27
C VAL A 65 -23.11 18.52 -18.48
N PHE A 66 -22.14 19.32 -18.05
CA PHE A 66 -20.72 19.08 -18.31
C PHE A 66 -20.00 18.46 -17.11
N GLY A 67 -20.38 18.84 -15.89
CA GLY A 67 -19.70 18.45 -14.66
C GLY A 67 -18.44 19.25 -14.35
N TYR A 68 -17.66 18.75 -13.38
CA TYR A 68 -16.38 19.35 -12.99
C TYR A 68 -15.28 19.09 -14.03
N PRO A 69 -14.29 20.01 -14.17
CA PRO A 69 -13.13 19.78 -15.02
C PRO A 69 -12.32 18.58 -14.54
N GLN A 70 -11.83 17.80 -15.49
CA GLN A 70 -10.96 16.63 -15.27
C GLN A 70 -9.50 16.93 -15.61
N THR A 71 -9.26 17.91 -16.47
CA THR A 71 -7.93 18.33 -16.91
C THR A 71 -7.81 19.86 -16.88
N ALA A 72 -6.58 20.37 -16.83
CA ALA A 72 -6.29 21.70 -17.35
C ALA A 72 -6.60 21.75 -18.87
N ALA A 73 -6.68 22.95 -19.45
CA ALA A 73 -6.78 23.08 -20.89
C ALA A 73 -5.43 22.78 -21.56
N TYR A 74 -5.44 22.02 -22.65
CA TYR A 74 -4.23 21.66 -23.41
C TYR A 74 -4.53 21.43 -24.88
N GLU A 75 -3.49 21.44 -25.72
CA GLU A 75 -3.61 21.18 -27.15
C GLU A 75 -3.70 19.68 -27.44
N GLU A 76 -4.79 19.22 -28.06
CA GLU A 76 -5.01 17.82 -28.43
C GLU A 76 -5.25 17.69 -29.93
N ALA A 77 -4.67 16.64 -30.55
CA ALA A 77 -5.00 16.23 -31.90
C ALA A 77 -6.15 15.22 -31.85
N THR A 78 -7.29 15.61 -32.41
CA THR A 78 -8.51 14.81 -32.58
C THR A 78 -8.64 14.35 -34.04
N PRO A 79 -9.54 13.40 -34.36
CA PRO A 79 -9.87 13.07 -35.74
C PRO A 79 -10.31 14.29 -36.57
N GLU A 80 -10.91 15.30 -35.94
CA GLU A 80 -11.44 16.51 -36.55
C GLU A 80 -10.40 17.62 -36.73
N GLY A 81 -9.26 17.55 -36.04
CA GLY A 81 -8.19 18.55 -36.08
C GLY A 81 -7.45 18.72 -34.77
N LYS A 82 -6.56 19.71 -34.71
CA LYS A 82 -5.84 20.05 -33.48
C LYS A 82 -6.47 21.27 -32.83
N PHE A 83 -6.90 21.13 -31.57
CA PHE A 83 -7.62 22.17 -30.85
C PHE A 83 -7.06 22.33 -29.44
N LEU A 84 -7.20 23.52 -28.88
CA LEU A 84 -7.19 23.68 -27.43
C LEU A 84 -8.46 23.01 -26.90
N VAL A 85 -8.31 22.07 -25.98
CA VAL A 85 -9.40 21.30 -25.41
C VAL A 85 -9.39 21.34 -23.89
N GLN A 86 -10.54 21.09 -23.28
CA GLN A 86 -10.62 20.76 -21.86
C GLN A 86 -11.66 19.66 -21.63
N TYR A 87 -11.27 18.65 -20.84
CA TYR A 87 -12.17 17.57 -20.45
C TYR A 87 -12.90 17.92 -19.17
N PHE A 88 -14.19 17.62 -19.16
CA PHE A 88 -15.10 17.68 -18.03
C PHE A 88 -15.63 16.28 -17.76
N GLU A 89 -16.35 16.07 -16.66
CA GLU A 89 -16.85 14.73 -16.33
C GLU A 89 -17.64 14.09 -17.48
N ARG A 90 -18.44 14.89 -18.21
CA ARG A 90 -19.39 14.38 -19.22
C ARG A 90 -19.09 14.82 -20.65
N GLN A 91 -18.14 15.74 -20.89
CA GLN A 91 -17.89 16.31 -22.21
C GLN A 91 -16.41 16.70 -22.41
N ARG A 92 -15.98 16.80 -23.68
CA ARG A 92 -14.78 17.54 -24.09
C ARG A 92 -15.22 18.82 -24.80
N LEU A 93 -14.76 19.98 -24.32
CA LEU A 93 -14.95 21.25 -25.02
C LEU A 93 -13.73 21.53 -25.90
N GLU A 94 -13.98 21.97 -27.13
CA GLU A 94 -12.96 22.24 -28.16
C GLU A 94 -13.07 23.70 -28.60
N TYR A 95 -11.94 24.43 -28.58
CA TYR A 95 -11.89 25.83 -28.98
C TYR A 95 -11.57 25.97 -30.47
N HIS A 96 -12.51 26.60 -31.19
CA HIS A 96 -12.50 26.85 -32.63
C HIS A 96 -12.49 28.36 -32.92
N PRO A 97 -11.34 29.03 -32.78
CA PRO A 97 -11.25 30.48 -32.98
C PRO A 97 -11.60 30.92 -34.42
N GLU A 98 -11.56 30.00 -35.38
CA GLU A 98 -11.94 30.23 -36.77
C GLU A 98 -13.46 30.30 -36.99
N LYS A 99 -14.27 29.85 -36.03
CA LYS A 99 -15.74 29.80 -36.14
C LYS A 99 -16.39 30.98 -35.44
N PRO A 100 -17.43 31.59 -36.04
CA PRO A 100 -18.18 32.65 -35.39
C PRO A 100 -18.99 32.11 -34.21
N ALA A 101 -19.25 32.96 -33.21
CA ALA A 101 -20.16 32.63 -32.11
C ALA A 101 -21.55 32.23 -32.65
N PRO A 102 -22.25 31.27 -32.02
CA PRO A 102 -21.87 30.54 -30.80
C PRO A 102 -20.96 29.31 -31.04
N PHE A 103 -20.50 29.07 -32.27
CA PHE A 103 -19.74 27.86 -32.66
C PHE A 103 -18.23 27.95 -32.42
N THR A 104 -17.78 28.99 -31.71
CA THR A 104 -16.38 29.12 -31.28
C THR A 104 -15.98 28.06 -30.26
N ILE A 105 -16.94 27.44 -29.58
CA ILE A 105 -16.74 26.24 -28.77
C ILE A 105 -17.65 25.13 -29.31
N LEU A 106 -17.09 23.95 -29.51
CA LEU A 106 -17.84 22.76 -29.91
C LEU A 106 -17.59 21.61 -28.94
N LEU A 107 -18.54 20.67 -28.94
CA LEU A 107 -18.45 19.42 -28.18
C LEU A 107 -17.86 18.33 -29.07
N GLY A 108 -16.80 17.70 -28.58
CA GLY A 108 -16.19 16.53 -29.21
C GLY A 108 -17.16 15.34 -29.25
N ARG A 109 -16.98 14.44 -30.24
CA ARG A 109 -17.79 13.21 -30.41
C ARG A 109 -17.32 12.10 -29.46
N ILE A 110 -17.25 12.43 -28.16
CA ILE A 110 -16.51 11.64 -27.18
C ILE A 110 -17.08 10.24 -26.92
N ASN A 111 -18.38 10.00 -27.16
CA ASN A 111 -18.93 8.66 -26.97
C ASN A 111 -18.57 7.73 -28.13
N ASP A 112 -18.43 8.27 -29.35
CA ASP A 112 -17.87 7.53 -30.50
C ASP A 112 -16.45 7.06 -30.17
N GLU A 113 -15.63 7.95 -29.59
CA GLU A 113 -14.28 7.64 -29.14
C GLU A 113 -14.25 6.59 -28.01
N VAL A 114 -15.14 6.69 -27.01
CA VAL A 114 -15.26 5.69 -25.94
C VAL A 114 -15.60 4.32 -26.52
N LEU A 115 -16.62 4.24 -27.39
CA LEU A 115 -17.01 2.98 -28.04
C LEU A 115 -15.84 2.37 -28.83
N LEU A 116 -15.11 3.19 -29.59
CA LEU A 116 -13.92 2.72 -30.32
C LEU A 116 -12.83 2.19 -29.38
N ARG A 117 -12.58 2.82 -28.23
CA ARG A 117 -11.63 2.33 -27.21
C ARG A 117 -12.08 1.00 -26.59
N GLU A 118 -13.38 0.77 -26.50
CA GLU A 118 -13.98 -0.50 -26.08
C GLU A 118 -14.01 -1.56 -27.20
N ASN A 119 -13.40 -1.28 -28.37
CA ASN A 119 -13.48 -2.11 -29.58
C ASN A 119 -14.93 -2.33 -30.10
N ARG A 120 -15.81 -1.35 -29.89
CA ARG A 120 -17.20 -1.36 -30.33
C ARG A 120 -17.38 -0.36 -31.48
N VAL A 121 -17.67 -0.87 -32.68
CA VAL A 121 -17.95 -0.02 -33.85
C VAL A 121 -19.46 0.18 -33.95
N TRP A 122 -19.94 1.39 -33.66
CA TRP A 122 -21.39 1.66 -33.60
C TRP A 122 -22.12 1.42 -34.93
N ARG A 123 -21.42 1.53 -36.06
CA ARG A 123 -22.01 1.26 -37.39
C ARG A 123 -22.47 -0.19 -37.58
N ASP A 124 -21.96 -1.09 -36.75
CA ASP A 124 -22.33 -2.51 -36.76
C ASP A 124 -23.44 -2.81 -35.73
N PHE A 125 -23.91 -1.81 -34.98
CA PHE A 125 -24.99 -1.99 -34.01
C PHE A 125 -26.32 -2.28 -34.72
N PRO A 126 -27.16 -3.16 -34.15
CA PRO A 126 -28.46 -3.47 -34.72
C PRO A 126 -29.37 -2.23 -34.69
N THR A 127 -30.15 -2.08 -35.75
CA THR A 127 -31.21 -1.07 -35.84
C THR A 127 -32.58 -1.75 -35.73
N ALA A 128 -33.47 -1.16 -34.95
CA ALA A 128 -34.85 -1.60 -34.81
C ALA A 128 -35.72 -1.01 -35.93
N PRO A 129 -36.77 -1.72 -36.36
CA PRO A 129 -37.76 -1.17 -37.26
C PRO A 129 -38.40 0.10 -36.69
N GLN A 130 -38.73 1.06 -37.56
CA GLN A 130 -39.39 2.30 -37.17
C GLN A 130 -40.66 2.01 -36.36
N ALA A 131 -40.69 2.49 -35.11
CA ALA A 131 -41.83 2.36 -34.21
C ALA A 131 -42.61 3.68 -34.09
N THR A 132 -43.92 3.57 -33.80
CA THR A 132 -44.78 4.74 -33.61
C THR A 132 -44.39 5.50 -32.34
N GLY A 133 -44.23 6.83 -32.42
CA GLY A 133 -43.80 7.66 -31.30
C GLY A 133 -42.28 7.74 -31.08
N CYS A 134 -41.50 7.19 -32.02
CA CYS A 134 -40.05 7.32 -32.07
C CYS A 134 -39.61 8.30 -33.15
N GLN A 135 -38.48 8.95 -32.92
CA GLN A 135 -37.82 9.79 -33.91
C GLN A 135 -36.69 9.00 -34.59
N LEU A 136 -36.82 8.75 -35.89
CA LEU A 136 -35.80 8.08 -36.70
C LEU A 136 -34.78 9.09 -37.20
N PHE A 137 -33.49 8.79 -37.04
CA PHE A 137 -32.38 9.57 -37.57
C PHE A 137 -31.80 8.84 -38.78
N SER A 138 -32.09 9.35 -39.98
CA SER A 138 -31.71 8.70 -41.24
C SER A 138 -30.21 8.55 -41.43
N GLU A 139 -29.43 9.44 -40.80
CA GLU A 139 -27.99 9.56 -40.86
C GLU A 139 -27.29 8.37 -40.20
N THR A 140 -27.90 7.81 -39.16
CA THR A 140 -27.34 6.66 -38.42
C THR A 140 -28.22 5.40 -38.52
N GLY A 141 -29.48 5.55 -38.93
CA GLY A 141 -30.47 4.46 -38.95
C GLY A 141 -31.09 4.15 -37.59
N HIS A 142 -30.67 4.83 -36.52
CA HIS A 142 -31.15 4.60 -35.16
C HIS A 142 -32.35 5.48 -34.80
N SER A 143 -33.14 5.01 -33.84
CA SER A 143 -34.33 5.73 -33.35
C SER A 143 -34.21 6.09 -31.88
N VAL A 144 -34.72 7.27 -31.51
CA VAL A 144 -34.85 7.70 -30.12
C VAL A 144 -36.32 7.69 -29.75
N CYS A 145 -36.66 7.02 -28.66
CA CYS A 145 -38.04 6.75 -28.26
C CYS A 145 -38.29 7.11 -26.80
N GLY A 146 -39.57 7.24 -26.42
CA GLY A 146 -39.99 7.26 -25.03
C GLY A 146 -39.28 8.31 -24.18
N GLU A 147 -38.71 7.88 -23.07
CA GLU A 147 -38.12 8.77 -22.07
C GLU A 147 -36.76 9.33 -22.49
N PHE A 148 -35.97 8.58 -23.27
CA PHE A 148 -34.78 9.12 -23.93
C PHE A 148 -35.16 10.26 -24.88
N LEU A 149 -36.23 10.11 -25.67
CA LEU A 149 -36.67 11.16 -26.59
C LEU A 149 -37.19 12.40 -25.84
N LYS A 150 -37.93 12.20 -24.74
CA LYS A 150 -38.38 13.31 -23.88
C LYS A 150 -37.19 14.07 -23.30
N TYR A 151 -36.20 13.34 -22.77
CA TYR A 151 -35.00 13.96 -22.21
C TYR A 151 -34.19 14.69 -23.27
N TRP A 152 -33.96 14.06 -24.42
CA TRP A 152 -33.24 14.63 -25.56
C TRP A 152 -33.85 15.98 -26.00
N ASN A 153 -35.17 16.06 -26.13
CA ASN A 153 -35.89 17.30 -26.51
C ASN A 153 -35.96 18.35 -25.38
N SER A 154 -35.65 17.99 -24.14
CA SER A 154 -35.75 18.88 -22.99
C SER A 154 -34.46 19.65 -22.68
N GLN A 155 -33.39 19.39 -23.42
CA GLN A 155 -32.05 19.94 -23.19
C GLN A 155 -31.39 20.29 -24.53
N GLY A 156 -30.61 21.37 -24.58
CA GLY A 156 -29.88 21.80 -25.77
C GLY A 156 -28.88 22.90 -25.46
N LEU A 157 -27.95 23.16 -26.39
CA LEU A 157 -27.04 24.31 -26.31
C LEU A 157 -27.80 25.60 -26.62
N ASP A 158 -27.49 26.71 -25.96
CA ASP A 158 -28.06 28.02 -26.28
C ASP A 158 -27.39 28.59 -27.55
N LEU A 159 -28.07 28.39 -28.67
CA LEU A 159 -27.65 28.89 -29.98
C LEU A 159 -28.31 30.24 -30.34
N GLY A 160 -28.99 30.89 -29.38
CA GLY A 160 -29.69 32.16 -29.56
C GLY A 160 -31.12 32.01 -30.11
N GLU A 161 -31.69 30.80 -30.10
CA GLU A 161 -33.09 30.55 -30.47
C GLU A 161 -34.02 30.59 -29.24
N ASN A 162 -35.33 30.71 -29.47
CA ASN A 162 -36.30 30.72 -28.37
C ASN A 162 -36.74 29.29 -28.02
N GLY A 163 -36.49 28.87 -26.79
CA GLY A 163 -36.81 27.51 -26.31
C GLY A 163 -35.65 26.56 -26.58
N ILE A 164 -35.94 25.25 -26.60
CA ILE A 164 -34.95 24.23 -26.97
C ILE A 164 -35.40 23.66 -28.31
N THR A 165 -34.60 23.91 -29.35
CA THR A 165 -34.93 23.45 -30.70
C THR A 165 -34.25 22.12 -31.03
N TYR A 166 -34.72 21.44 -32.09
CA TYR A 166 -34.08 20.23 -32.59
C TYR A 166 -32.58 20.44 -32.85
N GLY A 167 -32.20 21.60 -33.38
CA GLY A 167 -30.79 21.94 -33.65
C GLY A 167 -29.97 22.06 -32.37
N GLU A 168 -30.54 22.65 -31.31
CA GLU A 168 -29.87 22.84 -30.02
C GLU A 168 -29.69 21.51 -29.28
N SER A 169 -30.70 20.63 -29.29
CA SER A 169 -30.59 19.26 -28.77
C SER A 169 -29.60 18.42 -29.57
N LEU A 170 -29.62 18.52 -30.90
CA LEU A 170 -28.66 17.82 -31.77
C LEU A 170 -27.22 18.31 -31.54
N ALA A 171 -27.02 19.60 -31.31
CA ALA A 171 -25.70 20.15 -31.04
C ALA A 171 -25.15 19.70 -29.66
N LEU A 172 -26.03 19.53 -28.66
CA LEU A 172 -25.65 19.02 -27.34
C LEU A 172 -25.36 17.51 -27.34
N TRP A 173 -26.29 16.71 -27.86
CA TRP A 173 -26.24 15.24 -27.73
C TRP A 173 -25.58 14.55 -28.92
N GLY A 174 -25.70 15.13 -30.11
CA GLY A 174 -25.36 14.48 -31.37
C GLY A 174 -26.40 13.46 -31.84
N LEU A 175 -26.07 12.78 -32.93
CA LEU A 175 -26.90 11.73 -33.51
C LEU A 175 -26.92 10.47 -32.60
N PRO A 176 -28.02 9.70 -32.53
CA PRO A 176 -28.02 8.42 -31.83
C PRO A 176 -27.11 7.42 -32.56
N LEU A 177 -26.22 6.78 -31.81
CA LEU A 177 -25.29 5.75 -32.27
C LEU A 177 -25.80 4.33 -31.98
N SER A 178 -26.84 4.19 -31.16
CA SER A 178 -27.47 2.92 -30.86
C SER A 178 -28.97 3.11 -30.64
N ASP A 179 -29.71 2.00 -30.70
CA ASP A 179 -31.02 1.92 -30.05
C ASP A 179 -30.84 1.62 -28.55
N PRO A 180 -31.87 1.81 -27.70
CA PRO A 180 -31.78 1.49 -26.28
C PRO A 180 -31.55 -0.01 -26.00
N GLN A 181 -30.55 -0.33 -25.19
CA GLN A 181 -30.21 -1.70 -24.80
C GLN A 181 -29.68 -1.79 -23.37
N GLU A 182 -29.84 -2.93 -22.72
CA GLU A 182 -29.33 -3.17 -21.36
C GLU A 182 -27.81 -3.32 -21.38
N GLU A 183 -27.08 -2.47 -20.66
CA GLU A 183 -25.62 -2.52 -20.53
C GLU A 183 -25.18 -2.44 -19.07
N ILE A 184 -23.96 -2.87 -18.79
CA ILE A 184 -23.31 -2.62 -17.49
C ILE A 184 -22.68 -1.23 -17.55
N ASN A 185 -23.00 -0.35 -16.61
CA ASN A 185 -22.38 0.97 -16.51
C ASN A 185 -21.03 0.91 -15.77
N ILE A 186 -20.37 2.06 -15.64
CA ILE A 186 -19.04 2.16 -15.01
C ILE A 186 -19.04 1.77 -13.52
N ASP A 187 -20.21 1.82 -12.88
CA ASP A 187 -20.40 1.45 -11.48
C ASP A 187 -20.74 -0.05 -11.30
N GLY A 188 -20.93 -0.78 -12.40
CA GLY A 188 -21.26 -2.21 -12.42
C GLY A 188 -22.75 -2.54 -12.47
N ASP A 189 -23.61 -1.53 -12.53
CA ASP A 189 -25.07 -1.71 -12.57
C ASP A 189 -25.54 -2.05 -13.99
N LYS A 190 -26.53 -2.93 -14.10
CA LYS A 190 -27.23 -3.21 -15.35
C LYS A 190 -28.33 -2.18 -15.58
N VAL A 191 -28.18 -1.34 -16.60
CA VAL A 191 -29.08 -0.21 -16.90
C VAL A 191 -29.40 -0.12 -18.39
N LEU A 192 -30.64 0.21 -18.70
CA LEU A 192 -31.06 0.52 -20.07
C LEU A 192 -30.32 1.78 -20.53
N THR A 193 -29.55 1.64 -21.61
CA THR A 193 -28.59 2.61 -22.10
C THR A 193 -28.88 2.94 -23.56
N GLN A 194 -28.75 4.22 -23.94
CA GLN A 194 -28.69 4.64 -25.35
C GLN A 194 -27.45 5.50 -25.60
N HIS A 195 -26.71 5.19 -26.66
CA HIS A 195 -25.52 5.93 -27.08
C HIS A 195 -25.89 7.00 -28.12
N PHE A 196 -25.32 8.19 -27.96
CA PHE A 196 -25.32 9.32 -28.90
C PHE A 196 -23.88 9.75 -29.15
N GLU A 197 -23.59 10.49 -30.22
CA GLU A 197 -22.21 10.88 -30.57
C GLU A 197 -21.45 11.55 -29.41
N ARG A 198 -22.16 12.38 -28.64
CA ARG A 198 -21.55 13.19 -27.59
C ARG A 198 -21.94 12.74 -26.19
N ALA A 199 -22.95 11.89 -26.04
CA ALA A 199 -23.46 11.49 -24.74
C ALA A 199 -23.87 10.02 -24.69
N ARG A 200 -23.79 9.44 -23.50
CA ARG A 200 -24.41 8.17 -23.16
C ARG A 200 -25.47 8.46 -22.10
N MET A 201 -26.71 8.10 -22.41
CA MET A 201 -27.85 8.27 -21.52
C MET A 201 -28.20 6.92 -20.90
N GLU A 202 -28.39 6.93 -19.59
CA GLU A 202 -28.74 5.75 -18.80
C GLU A 202 -30.08 5.99 -18.10
N TRP A 203 -30.99 5.02 -18.20
CA TRP A 203 -32.27 5.06 -17.50
C TRP A 203 -32.14 4.38 -16.13
N HIS A 204 -32.29 5.19 -15.09
CA HIS A 204 -32.15 4.75 -13.70
C HIS A 204 -33.50 4.79 -12.98
N THR A 205 -33.77 3.75 -12.18
CA THR A 205 -34.92 3.70 -11.27
C THR A 205 -34.41 3.69 -9.85
N LYS A 206 -34.62 4.79 -9.10
CA LYS A 206 -34.20 4.91 -7.70
C LYS A 206 -35.35 5.42 -6.84
N ASP A 207 -35.67 4.71 -5.76
CA ASP A 207 -36.76 5.02 -4.84
C ASP A 207 -38.12 5.24 -5.54
N GLY A 208 -38.38 4.47 -6.60
CA GLY A 208 -39.60 4.57 -7.42
C GLY A 208 -39.66 5.78 -8.34
N LYS A 209 -38.59 6.58 -8.44
CA LYS A 209 -38.45 7.66 -9.41
C LYS A 209 -37.55 7.23 -10.55
N ASN A 210 -38.03 7.47 -11.77
CA ASN A 210 -37.26 7.22 -12.97
C ASN A 210 -36.57 8.51 -13.42
N GLN A 211 -35.31 8.41 -13.81
CA GLN A 211 -34.54 9.54 -14.31
C GLN A 211 -33.53 9.08 -15.36
N ILE A 212 -33.25 9.97 -16.32
CA ILE A 212 -32.10 9.82 -17.22
C ILE A 212 -30.89 10.43 -16.52
N LEU A 213 -29.82 9.63 -16.41
CA LEU A 213 -28.50 10.10 -16.00
C LEU A 213 -27.55 10.07 -17.20
N LEU A 214 -26.62 11.02 -17.21
CA LEU A 214 -25.55 11.07 -18.20
C LEU A 214 -24.32 10.34 -17.65
N THR A 215 -23.81 9.39 -18.42
CA THR A 215 -22.53 8.75 -18.12
C THR A 215 -21.42 9.79 -18.15
N ARG A 216 -20.44 9.64 -17.25
CA ARG A 216 -19.28 10.52 -17.15
C ARG A 216 -18.21 10.15 -18.18
N LEU A 217 -18.53 10.32 -19.47
CA LEU A 217 -17.68 9.89 -20.58
C LEU A 217 -16.29 10.54 -20.59
N GLY A 218 -16.17 11.80 -20.15
CA GLY A 218 -14.87 12.45 -20.06
C GLY A 218 -13.98 11.83 -18.98
N VAL A 219 -14.58 11.30 -17.91
CA VAL A 219 -13.87 10.49 -16.89
C VAL A 219 -13.35 9.18 -17.50
N THR A 220 -14.07 8.58 -18.43
CA THR A 220 -13.61 7.36 -19.13
C THR A 220 -12.42 7.62 -20.06
N LEU A 221 -12.40 8.77 -20.75
CA LEU A 221 -11.35 9.10 -21.71
C LEU A 221 -10.06 9.62 -21.09
N VAL A 222 -10.14 10.23 -19.90
CA VAL A 222 -9.00 10.76 -19.15
C VAL A 222 -8.48 9.71 -18.17
N PRO A 223 -7.22 9.24 -18.30
CA PRO A 223 -6.63 8.32 -17.34
C PRO A 223 -6.66 8.89 -15.92
N MET A 224 -7.06 8.06 -14.95
CA MET A 224 -7.07 8.45 -13.54
C MET A 224 -5.64 8.50 -13.00
N GLN A 225 -5.28 9.63 -12.38
CA GLN A 225 -4.08 9.72 -11.55
C GLN A 225 -4.44 9.36 -10.10
N LEU A 226 -3.88 8.28 -9.59
CA LEU A 226 -4.08 7.79 -8.23
C LEU A 226 -2.75 7.79 -7.48
N LYS A 227 -2.72 8.43 -6.31
CA LYS A 227 -1.57 8.37 -5.39
C LYS A 227 -1.78 7.29 -4.34
N MET A 228 -0.94 6.27 -4.34
CA MET A 228 -0.95 5.24 -3.30
C MET A 228 0.24 5.45 -2.37
N LEU A 229 -0.04 5.53 -1.06
CA LEU A 229 0.96 5.74 -0.02
C LEU A 229 1.09 4.46 0.79
N ALA A 230 2.20 3.75 0.66
CA ALA A 230 2.36 2.45 1.29
C ALA A 230 3.33 2.48 2.47
N ILE A 231 2.97 1.76 3.53
CA ILE A 231 3.81 1.55 4.72
C ILE A 231 4.01 0.05 4.97
N ASN A 232 5.13 -0.31 5.58
CA ASN A 232 5.48 -1.69 5.92
C ASN A 232 6.34 -1.68 7.19
N ASP A 233 6.34 -2.81 7.92
CA ASP A 233 7.25 -3.06 9.04
C ASP A 233 7.26 -1.91 10.09
N PHE A 234 6.07 -1.43 10.47
CA PHE A 234 5.93 -0.34 11.43
C PHE A 234 6.35 -0.75 12.84
N HIS A 235 6.14 -2.01 13.23
CA HIS A 235 6.51 -2.60 14.53
C HIS A 235 6.17 -1.72 15.73
N GLY A 236 4.95 -1.20 15.74
CA GLY A 236 4.40 -0.35 16.78
C GLY A 236 5.23 0.88 17.17
N GLN A 237 6.08 1.39 16.27
CA GLN A 237 6.97 2.53 16.49
C GLN A 237 6.21 3.87 16.50
N ILE A 238 5.26 4.00 17.44
CA ILE A 238 4.41 5.19 17.59
C ILE A 238 5.18 6.38 18.16
N SER A 239 6.15 6.11 19.03
CA SER A 239 6.96 7.10 19.74
C SER A 239 7.92 7.83 18.82
N THR A 240 8.47 8.96 19.29
CA THR A 240 9.45 9.74 18.49
C THR A 240 10.62 8.87 18.04
N GLY A 241 10.91 8.93 16.74
CA GLY A 241 11.53 7.84 16.01
C GLY A 241 13.04 7.65 16.17
N ARG A 242 13.73 7.47 15.04
CA ARG A 242 15.11 6.98 14.93
C ARG A 242 16.02 8.04 14.35
N LYS A 243 17.32 7.76 14.30
CA LYS A 243 18.28 8.59 13.58
C LYS A 243 18.76 7.92 12.30
N VAL A 244 18.69 8.64 11.19
CA VAL A 244 19.32 8.28 9.92
C VAL A 244 20.29 9.40 9.57
N SER A 245 21.58 9.07 9.40
CA SER A 245 22.63 10.05 9.14
C SER A 245 22.63 11.23 10.13
N ASN A 246 22.44 10.94 11.43
CA ASN A 246 22.33 11.89 12.55
C ASN A 246 21.11 12.82 12.54
N LYS A 247 20.11 12.58 11.68
CA LYS A 247 18.86 13.34 11.65
C LYS A 247 17.71 12.49 12.17
N ASP A 248 16.79 13.10 12.91
CA ASP A 248 15.62 12.43 13.46
C ASP A 248 14.60 12.13 12.34
N VAL A 249 14.11 10.89 12.34
CA VAL A 249 13.14 10.34 11.36
C VAL A 249 12.12 9.46 12.07
N GLY A 250 10.96 9.22 11.47
CA GLY A 250 9.95 8.27 11.98
C GLY A 250 9.15 8.77 13.19
N GLY A 251 8.33 7.89 13.74
CA GLY A 251 7.29 8.21 14.72
C GLY A 251 5.95 8.52 14.06
N ALA A 252 4.88 8.05 14.69
CA ALA A 252 3.52 8.09 14.14
C ALA A 252 3.06 9.51 13.76
N ALA A 253 3.37 10.51 14.59
CA ALA A 253 2.93 11.88 14.36
C ALA A 253 3.58 12.52 13.12
N TYR A 254 4.85 12.23 12.85
CA TYR A 254 5.52 12.73 11.65
C TYR A 254 5.06 11.98 10.41
N LEU A 255 4.98 10.65 10.47
CA LEU A 255 4.43 9.85 9.37
C LEU A 255 3.03 10.34 8.97
N SER A 256 2.16 10.59 9.94
CA SER A 256 0.81 11.13 9.69
C SER A 256 0.85 12.45 8.92
N SER A 257 1.70 13.41 9.32
CA SER A 257 1.84 14.68 8.62
C SER A 257 2.34 14.52 7.18
N TYR A 258 3.32 13.65 6.95
CA TYR A 258 3.81 13.35 5.60
C TYR A 258 2.71 12.76 4.72
N ILE A 259 1.98 11.75 5.21
CA ILE A 259 0.88 11.10 4.50
C ILE A 259 -0.23 12.11 4.21
N LYS A 260 -0.64 12.93 5.19
CA LYS A 260 -1.64 13.99 5.00
C LYS A 260 -1.20 15.02 3.96
N GLN A 261 0.07 15.44 3.98
CA GLN A 261 0.60 16.38 2.99
C GLN A 261 0.60 15.78 1.57
N ALA A 262 0.99 14.51 1.42
CA ALA A 262 1.00 13.83 0.14
C ALA A 262 -0.43 13.68 -0.43
N ARG A 263 -1.40 13.28 0.42
CA ARG A 263 -2.82 13.18 0.05
C ARG A 263 -3.41 14.51 -0.42
N ALA A 264 -3.08 15.61 0.27
CA ALA A 264 -3.60 16.94 -0.06
C ALA A 264 -3.21 17.44 -1.46
N LYS A 265 -2.17 16.85 -2.07
CA LYS A 265 -1.69 17.18 -3.43
C LYS A 265 -2.32 16.30 -4.52
N ALA A 266 -3.17 15.33 -4.17
CA ALA A 266 -3.75 14.36 -5.10
C ALA A 266 -5.28 14.42 -5.10
N ARG A 267 -5.89 14.27 -6.29
CA ARG A 267 -7.36 14.15 -6.43
C ARG A 267 -7.87 12.84 -5.86
N TYR A 268 -7.20 11.73 -6.20
CA TYR A 268 -7.46 10.41 -5.65
C TYR A 268 -6.21 9.95 -4.90
N SER A 269 -6.38 9.49 -3.67
CA SER A 269 -5.30 8.89 -2.92
C SER A 269 -5.77 7.75 -2.02
N LEU A 270 -4.86 6.82 -1.74
CA LEU A 270 -5.05 5.70 -0.82
C LEU A 270 -3.83 5.56 0.08
N THR A 271 -4.02 4.96 1.25
CA THR A 271 -2.93 4.41 2.05
C THR A 271 -3.11 2.93 2.27
N VAL A 272 -2.04 2.17 2.08
CA VAL A 272 -2.04 0.71 2.23
C VAL A 272 -0.91 0.27 3.16
N GLN A 273 -1.04 -0.91 3.75
CA GLN A 273 0.01 -1.47 4.61
C GLN A 273 0.34 -2.93 4.28
N ALA A 274 1.63 -3.29 4.34
CA ALA A 274 2.15 -4.60 3.91
C ALA A 274 2.59 -5.54 5.05
N GLY A 275 1.96 -5.46 6.23
CA GLY A 275 2.22 -6.33 7.38
C GLY A 275 3.32 -5.84 8.32
N ASP A 276 3.47 -6.52 9.45
CA ASP A 276 4.32 -6.16 10.60
C ASP A 276 4.04 -4.73 11.09
N MET A 277 2.75 -4.41 11.20
CA MET A 277 2.36 -3.16 11.84
C MET A 277 2.56 -3.23 13.35
N VAL A 278 2.32 -4.41 13.92
CA VAL A 278 2.45 -4.73 15.34
C VAL A 278 3.60 -5.70 15.57
N GLY A 279 3.86 -6.08 16.83
CA GLY A 279 4.92 -7.00 17.21
C GLY A 279 6.34 -6.44 17.00
N ALA A 280 7.32 -7.02 17.72
CA ALA A 280 8.62 -6.39 17.98
C ALA A 280 8.53 -4.92 18.47
N SER A 281 7.40 -4.58 19.09
CA SER A 281 7.00 -3.21 19.39
C SER A 281 7.78 -2.61 20.57
N PRO A 282 7.95 -1.28 20.62
CA PRO A 282 8.44 -0.60 21.82
C PRO A 282 7.40 -0.68 22.96
N PRO A 283 7.82 -0.42 24.22
CA PRO A 283 6.92 -0.52 25.39
C PRO A 283 5.64 0.30 25.28
N SER A 284 5.70 1.45 24.61
CA SER A 284 4.57 2.36 24.39
C SER A 284 3.42 1.73 23.60
N SER A 285 3.69 0.66 22.86
CA SER A 285 2.68 -0.12 22.13
C SER A 285 2.53 -1.51 22.73
N ALA A 286 3.63 -2.22 22.95
CA ALA A 286 3.61 -3.63 23.35
C ALA A 286 3.00 -3.88 24.74
N LEU A 287 3.28 -3.02 25.74
CA LEU A 287 2.69 -3.15 27.08
C LEU A 287 1.17 -2.92 27.11
N LEU A 288 0.65 -2.38 26.01
CA LEU A 288 -0.76 -2.09 25.80
C LEU A 288 -1.34 -2.96 24.68
N GLN A 289 -0.69 -4.12 24.44
CA GLN A 289 -1.15 -5.14 23.50
C GLN A 289 -1.37 -4.58 22.10
N ASP A 290 -0.45 -3.72 21.66
CA ASP A 290 -0.43 -3.05 20.35
C ASP A 290 -1.70 -2.28 19.95
N GLN A 291 -2.66 -2.10 20.85
CA GLN A 291 -3.85 -1.27 20.64
C GLN A 291 -3.50 0.18 20.28
N PRO A 292 -2.47 0.83 20.87
CA PRO A 292 -2.03 2.16 20.44
C PRO A 292 -1.65 2.24 18.96
N THR A 293 -1.04 1.17 18.44
CA THR A 293 -0.67 1.07 17.03
C THR A 293 -1.90 0.93 16.15
N MET A 294 -2.84 0.08 16.53
CA MET A 294 -4.09 -0.07 15.79
C MET A 294 -4.93 1.22 15.79
N GLU A 295 -4.96 1.97 16.91
CA GLU A 295 -5.57 3.30 16.97
C GLU A 295 -4.90 4.27 16.01
N PHE A 296 -3.56 4.28 15.97
CA PHE A 296 -2.82 5.11 15.02
C PHE A 296 -3.18 4.79 13.57
N LEU A 297 -3.24 3.51 13.17
CA LEU A 297 -3.57 3.11 11.79
C LEU A 297 -4.99 3.52 11.40
N ASN A 298 -5.94 3.41 12.34
CA ASN A 298 -7.30 3.93 12.17
C ASN A 298 -7.31 5.46 11.97
N MET A 299 -6.51 6.22 12.75
CA MET A 299 -6.36 7.67 12.60
C MET A 299 -5.64 8.09 11.31
N LEU A 300 -4.66 7.28 10.87
CA LEU A 300 -3.94 7.47 9.62
C LEU A 300 -4.87 7.29 8.41
N GLY A 301 -5.95 6.52 8.58
CA GLY A 301 -6.93 6.23 7.54
C GLY A 301 -6.37 5.28 6.49
N VAL A 302 -5.82 4.15 6.92
CA VAL A 302 -5.44 3.04 6.02
C VAL A 302 -6.69 2.53 5.30
N ASN A 303 -6.56 2.20 4.02
CA ASN A 303 -7.67 1.76 3.18
C ASN A 303 -7.75 0.24 3.03
N VAL A 304 -6.61 -0.45 3.05
CA VAL A 304 -6.49 -1.91 2.99
C VAL A 304 -5.12 -2.32 3.49
N GLY A 305 -5.03 -3.47 4.15
CA GLY A 305 -3.77 -4.02 4.63
C GLY A 305 -3.67 -5.54 4.51
N THR A 306 -2.46 -6.06 4.62
CA THR A 306 -2.21 -7.50 4.86
C THR A 306 -1.66 -7.70 6.27
N ILE A 307 -1.41 -8.95 6.63
CA ILE A 307 -0.68 -9.33 7.85
C ILE A 307 0.77 -9.69 7.49
N GLY A 308 1.67 -9.50 8.45
CA GLY A 308 3.03 -10.01 8.45
C GLY A 308 3.22 -11.11 9.49
N ASN A 309 4.48 -11.49 9.74
CA ASN A 309 4.77 -12.56 10.69
C ASN A 309 4.58 -12.08 12.14
N HIS A 310 4.86 -10.81 12.45
CA HIS A 310 4.80 -10.28 13.80
C HIS A 310 3.37 -10.07 14.29
N GLU A 311 2.37 -10.03 13.40
CA GLU A 311 0.97 -10.16 13.78
C GLU A 311 0.68 -11.48 14.53
N PHE A 312 1.49 -12.53 14.36
CA PHE A 312 1.34 -13.82 15.04
C PHE A 312 2.19 -13.97 16.32
N ASP A 313 2.89 -12.93 16.78
CA ASP A 313 3.78 -13.02 17.96
C ASP A 313 3.05 -13.51 19.21
N GLU A 314 1.81 -13.04 19.43
CA GLU A 314 0.93 -13.46 20.53
C GLU A 314 -0.11 -14.52 20.09
N GLY A 315 0.04 -15.06 18.89
CA GLY A 315 -0.79 -16.12 18.32
C GLY A 315 -2.04 -15.64 17.57
N PHE A 316 -2.68 -16.59 16.89
CA PHE A 316 -3.81 -16.33 15.99
C PHE A 316 -5.00 -15.59 16.64
N ASP A 317 -5.35 -15.94 17.89
CA ASP A 317 -6.52 -15.35 18.55
C ASP A 317 -6.30 -13.87 18.89
N GLU A 318 -5.08 -13.49 19.28
CA GLU A 318 -4.75 -12.09 19.59
C GLU A 318 -4.65 -11.25 18.32
N MET A 319 -4.07 -11.80 17.24
CA MET A 319 -4.12 -11.18 15.92
C MET A 319 -5.55 -10.86 15.50
N MET A 320 -6.47 -11.84 15.59
CA MET A 320 -7.87 -11.63 15.24
C MET A 320 -8.54 -10.62 16.18
N ARG A 321 -8.18 -10.57 17.48
CA ARG A 321 -8.68 -9.55 18.41
C ARG A 321 -8.27 -8.14 17.99
N LEU A 322 -7.05 -7.95 17.50
CA LEU A 322 -6.58 -6.65 17.00
C LEU A 322 -7.30 -6.23 15.71
N ILE A 323 -7.61 -7.18 14.83
CA ILE A 323 -8.30 -6.93 13.55
C ILE A 323 -9.81 -6.73 13.76
N ASP A 324 -10.50 -7.70 14.36
CA ASP A 324 -11.97 -7.72 14.48
C ASP A 324 -12.49 -7.00 15.73
N GLY A 325 -11.60 -6.68 16.68
CA GLY A 325 -11.96 -6.14 17.99
C GLY A 325 -12.20 -7.23 19.04
N GLY A 326 -12.25 -6.81 20.30
CA GLY A 326 -12.42 -7.70 21.45
C GLY A 326 -11.66 -7.25 22.69
N CYS A 327 -11.82 -8.00 23.78
CA CYS A 327 -11.25 -7.65 25.08
C CYS A 327 -10.05 -8.52 25.44
N HIS A 328 -8.95 -7.87 25.81
CA HIS A 328 -7.78 -8.52 26.39
C HIS A 328 -7.83 -8.44 27.92
N PRO A 329 -7.46 -9.50 28.68
CA PRO A 329 -7.54 -9.50 30.14
C PRO A 329 -6.79 -8.35 30.83
N THR A 330 -5.70 -7.89 30.24
CA THR A 330 -4.82 -6.85 30.82
C THR A 330 -4.86 -5.51 30.10
N ALA A 331 -5.33 -5.47 28.84
CA ALA A 331 -5.33 -4.25 28.01
C ALA A 331 -6.74 -3.69 27.74
N GLY A 332 -7.79 -4.32 28.27
CA GLY A 332 -9.16 -3.85 28.07
C GLY A 332 -9.70 -4.16 26.67
N CYS A 333 -10.76 -3.47 26.27
CA CYS A 333 -11.47 -3.75 25.02
C CYS A 333 -11.06 -2.80 23.90
N TRP A 334 -10.95 -3.36 22.70
CA TRP A 334 -10.59 -2.71 21.45
C TRP A 334 -11.71 -2.88 20.42
N GLU A 335 -11.96 -1.87 19.59
CA GLU A 335 -13.06 -1.87 18.60
C GLU A 335 -12.72 -2.58 17.29
N GLY A 336 -11.44 -2.89 17.05
CA GLY A 336 -10.97 -3.46 15.78
C GLY A 336 -10.38 -2.43 14.83
N ALA A 337 -9.72 -2.91 13.79
CA ALA A 337 -9.32 -2.09 12.67
C ALA A 337 -10.56 -1.59 11.90
N ASN A 338 -10.52 -0.34 11.42
CA ASN A 338 -11.63 0.25 10.65
C ASN A 338 -11.48 0.09 9.12
N TYR A 339 -10.58 -0.79 8.70
CA TYR A 339 -10.25 -1.07 7.31
C TYR A 339 -10.06 -2.57 7.08
N PRO A 340 -10.28 -3.07 5.86
CA PRO A 340 -10.15 -4.49 5.55
C PRO A 340 -8.71 -4.98 5.63
N TYR A 341 -8.53 -6.15 6.23
CA TYR A 341 -7.33 -6.98 6.12
C TYR A 341 -7.54 -8.09 5.10
N VAL A 342 -6.51 -8.41 4.32
CA VAL A 342 -6.51 -9.48 3.32
C VAL A 342 -5.33 -10.43 3.51
N VAL A 343 -5.54 -11.74 3.29
CA VAL A 343 -4.45 -12.73 3.18
C VAL A 343 -4.93 -13.95 2.40
N ALA A 344 -4.23 -14.29 1.32
CA ALA A 344 -4.61 -15.35 0.39
C ALA A 344 -3.96 -16.70 0.74
N ASN A 345 -2.82 -16.68 1.42
CA ASN A 345 -1.97 -17.87 1.57
C ASN A 345 -1.91 -18.45 3.00
N VAL A 346 -2.83 -18.04 3.89
CA VAL A 346 -2.94 -18.60 5.24
C VAL A 346 -4.30 -19.26 5.43
N ILE A 347 -4.27 -20.58 5.60
CA ILE A 347 -5.45 -21.44 5.65
C ILE A 347 -5.67 -21.94 7.08
N ASP A 348 -6.89 -21.81 7.60
CA ASP A 348 -7.27 -22.52 8.83
C ASP A 348 -7.51 -24.00 8.50
N LYS A 349 -6.64 -24.88 8.99
CA LYS A 349 -6.72 -26.34 8.75
C LYS A 349 -8.03 -26.96 9.25
N ARG A 350 -8.75 -26.29 10.15
CA ARG A 350 -10.05 -26.74 10.67
C ARG A 350 -11.19 -26.48 9.68
N THR A 351 -11.11 -25.41 8.91
CA THR A 351 -12.19 -24.97 8.00
C THR A 351 -11.84 -25.13 6.52
N ASN A 352 -10.55 -25.30 6.20
CA ASN A 352 -9.99 -25.30 4.86
C ASN A 352 -10.34 -24.03 4.06
N LYS A 353 -10.36 -22.88 4.76
CA LYS A 353 -10.58 -21.55 4.19
C LYS A 353 -9.45 -20.61 4.61
N THR A 354 -9.26 -19.55 3.83
CA THR A 354 -8.38 -18.45 4.23
C THR A 354 -8.88 -17.84 5.54
N ILE A 355 -7.96 -17.45 6.43
CA ILE A 355 -8.29 -16.85 7.73
C ILE A 355 -8.87 -15.44 7.62
N LEU A 356 -8.56 -14.74 6.53
CA LEU A 356 -9.11 -13.44 6.12
C LEU A 356 -9.52 -13.53 4.64
N PRO A 357 -10.25 -12.57 4.07
CA PRO A 357 -10.48 -12.52 2.63
C PRO A 357 -9.15 -12.54 1.86
N ALA A 358 -9.05 -13.33 0.78
CA ALA A 358 -7.83 -13.40 -0.03
C ALA A 358 -7.48 -12.06 -0.70
N TYR A 359 -8.51 -11.29 -1.04
CA TYR A 359 -8.38 -9.97 -1.66
C TYR A 359 -9.55 -9.05 -1.29
N HIS A 360 -9.38 -7.77 -1.61
CA HIS A 360 -10.39 -6.73 -1.51
C HIS A 360 -10.44 -5.92 -2.81
N VAL A 361 -11.64 -5.62 -3.31
CA VAL A 361 -11.81 -4.78 -4.52
C VAL A 361 -12.34 -3.41 -4.11
N MET A 362 -11.58 -2.37 -4.39
CA MET A 362 -12.01 -0.98 -4.20
C MET A 362 -12.51 -0.40 -5.52
N ASN A 363 -13.69 0.23 -5.51
CA ASN A 363 -14.16 1.05 -6.63
C ASN A 363 -13.89 2.54 -6.32
N ILE A 364 -12.96 3.14 -7.04
CA ILE A 364 -12.60 4.55 -6.91
C ILE A 364 -13.01 5.23 -8.20
N ASP A 365 -14.12 5.95 -8.16
CA ASP A 365 -14.59 6.76 -9.29
C ASP A 365 -14.63 5.98 -10.62
N GLY A 366 -15.15 4.75 -10.58
CA GLY A 366 -15.27 3.85 -11.73
C GLY A 366 -14.03 3.00 -12.03
N ALA A 367 -12.91 3.21 -11.33
CA ALA A 367 -11.75 2.34 -11.39
C ALA A 367 -11.88 1.24 -10.31
N ARG A 368 -12.00 -0.03 -10.73
CA ARG A 368 -11.99 -1.18 -9.82
C ARG A 368 -10.56 -1.70 -9.68
N ILE A 369 -10.04 -1.70 -8.46
CA ILE A 369 -8.67 -2.09 -8.13
C ILE A 369 -8.71 -3.26 -7.15
N GLY A 370 -8.06 -4.36 -7.48
CA GLY A 370 -7.92 -5.54 -6.62
C GLY A 370 -6.67 -5.45 -5.75
N PHE A 371 -6.81 -5.74 -4.46
CA PHE A 371 -5.71 -5.83 -3.51
C PHE A 371 -5.62 -7.24 -2.95
N ILE A 372 -4.54 -7.96 -3.24
CA ILE A 372 -4.29 -9.34 -2.77
C ILE A 372 -3.29 -9.27 -1.62
N GLY A 373 -3.54 -9.97 -0.50
CA GLY A 373 -2.59 -10.07 0.61
C GLY A 373 -1.84 -11.39 0.61
N VAL A 374 -0.56 -11.40 0.93
CA VAL A 374 0.20 -12.63 1.28
C VAL A 374 1.19 -12.35 2.40
N VAL A 375 1.63 -13.41 3.08
CA VAL A 375 2.69 -13.41 4.11
C VAL A 375 3.65 -14.57 3.87
N LEU A 376 4.89 -14.51 4.37
CA LEU A 376 5.88 -15.57 4.18
C LEU A 376 5.32 -16.98 4.44
N GLU A 377 5.54 -17.90 3.50
CA GLU A 377 5.26 -19.33 3.67
C GLU A 377 5.99 -19.89 4.92
N ASN A 378 7.20 -19.39 5.18
CA ASN A 378 8.05 -19.82 6.29
C ASN A 378 7.74 -19.14 7.64
N THR A 379 6.61 -18.43 7.76
CA THR A 379 6.17 -17.82 9.03
C THR A 379 6.24 -18.79 10.22
N PRO A 380 5.83 -20.08 10.11
CA PRO A 380 5.93 -21.03 11.22
C PRO A 380 7.35 -21.29 11.76
N GLU A 381 8.39 -20.92 11.03
CA GLU A 381 9.80 -21.06 11.44
C GLU A 381 10.33 -19.85 12.22
N ILE A 382 9.62 -18.72 12.17
CA ILE A 382 10.05 -17.42 12.69
C ILE A 382 9.11 -16.83 13.75
N VAL A 383 8.01 -17.52 14.05
CA VAL A 383 7.09 -17.20 15.16
C VAL A 383 7.03 -18.34 16.16
N ILE A 384 6.32 -18.15 17.28
CA ILE A 384 6.12 -19.22 18.28
C ILE A 384 5.26 -20.34 17.66
N PRO A 385 5.76 -21.58 17.49
CA PRO A 385 5.06 -22.62 16.74
C PRO A 385 3.66 -22.99 17.28
N SER A 386 3.45 -22.87 18.60
CA SER A 386 2.15 -23.12 19.23
C SER A 386 1.09 -22.10 18.81
N GLY A 387 1.47 -20.85 18.53
CA GLY A 387 0.57 -19.77 18.12
C GLY A 387 -0.04 -19.96 16.73
N VAL A 388 0.56 -20.82 15.90
CA VAL A 388 0.15 -21.07 14.50
C VAL A 388 -0.14 -22.54 14.20
N THR A 389 -0.21 -23.40 15.22
CA THR A 389 -0.32 -24.87 15.05
C THR A 389 -1.54 -25.31 14.21
N ASN A 390 -2.63 -24.55 14.19
CA ASN A 390 -3.84 -24.85 13.40
C ASN A 390 -3.87 -24.17 12.02
N LEU A 391 -2.81 -23.46 11.65
CA LEU A 391 -2.71 -22.77 10.36
C LEU A 391 -1.81 -23.55 9.41
N GLU A 392 -2.06 -23.36 8.12
CA GLU A 392 -1.22 -23.79 7.01
C GLU A 392 -0.88 -22.57 6.18
N PHE A 393 0.41 -22.38 5.93
CA PHE A 393 0.94 -21.30 5.10
C PHE A 393 1.34 -21.97 3.78
N ILE A 394 0.72 -21.54 2.69
CA ILE A 394 0.97 -22.10 1.35
C ILE A 394 1.84 -21.13 0.54
N ASP A 395 2.48 -21.65 -0.51
CA ASP A 395 3.26 -20.89 -1.49
C ASP A 395 2.52 -19.62 -1.98
N GLU A 396 3.19 -18.48 -1.88
CA GLU A 396 2.66 -17.15 -2.17
C GLU A 396 2.26 -17.03 -3.64
N VAL A 397 3.07 -17.57 -4.56
CA VAL A 397 2.83 -17.51 -6.01
C VAL A 397 1.53 -18.21 -6.37
N THR A 398 1.32 -19.41 -5.83
CA THR A 398 0.11 -20.21 -6.02
C THR A 398 -1.12 -19.46 -5.53
N ALA A 399 -1.06 -18.89 -4.32
CA ALA A 399 -2.17 -18.15 -3.74
C ALA A 399 -2.52 -16.87 -4.52
N ILE A 400 -1.50 -16.11 -4.94
CA ILE A 400 -1.69 -14.89 -5.75
C ILE A 400 -2.35 -15.24 -7.09
N ASN A 401 -1.84 -16.25 -7.80
CA ASN A 401 -2.38 -16.63 -9.11
C ASN A 401 -3.83 -17.12 -9.04
N GLN A 402 -4.21 -17.79 -7.95
CA GLN A 402 -5.60 -18.14 -7.70
C GLN A 402 -6.47 -16.89 -7.51
N ALA A 403 -6.04 -15.94 -6.65
CA ALA A 403 -6.77 -14.70 -6.43
C ALA A 403 -6.89 -13.83 -7.70
N VAL A 404 -5.84 -13.75 -8.52
CA VAL A 404 -5.89 -13.08 -9.84
C VAL A 404 -6.94 -13.72 -10.74
N THR A 405 -7.03 -15.05 -10.78
CA THR A 405 -8.04 -15.75 -11.58
C THR A 405 -9.47 -15.36 -11.16
N GLU A 406 -9.71 -15.24 -9.85
CA GLU A 406 -11.01 -14.82 -9.32
C GLU A 406 -11.33 -13.35 -9.61
N LEU A 407 -10.33 -12.46 -9.53
CA LEU A 407 -10.45 -11.04 -9.86
C LEU A 407 -10.71 -10.82 -11.36
N ASN A 408 -9.99 -11.53 -12.22
CA ASN A 408 -10.18 -11.50 -13.67
C ASN A 408 -11.57 -12.00 -14.07
N GLY A 409 -12.08 -13.04 -13.40
CA GLY A 409 -13.45 -13.52 -13.56
C GLY A 409 -14.51 -12.46 -13.21
N GLN A 410 -14.15 -11.46 -12.40
CA GLN A 410 -14.98 -10.30 -12.05
C GLN A 410 -14.69 -9.07 -12.93
N GLY A 411 -13.79 -9.18 -13.91
CA GLY A 411 -13.37 -8.10 -14.80
C GLY A 411 -12.52 -7.02 -14.12
N VAL A 412 -11.78 -7.37 -13.06
CA VAL A 412 -10.82 -6.50 -12.35
C VAL A 412 -9.42 -6.87 -12.82
N HIS A 413 -8.74 -5.95 -13.51
CA HIS A 413 -7.39 -6.19 -14.06
C HIS A 413 -6.32 -5.27 -13.48
N ALA A 414 -6.69 -4.11 -12.91
CA ALA A 414 -5.78 -3.32 -12.08
C ALA A 414 -5.56 -4.04 -10.73
N ILE A 415 -4.44 -4.76 -10.59
CA ILE A 415 -4.18 -5.64 -9.45
C ILE A 415 -2.89 -5.25 -8.72
N ILE A 416 -3.00 -5.14 -7.40
CA ILE A 416 -1.92 -4.79 -6.48
C ILE A 416 -1.77 -5.92 -5.45
N VAL A 417 -0.54 -6.36 -5.21
CA VAL A 417 -0.22 -7.33 -4.16
C VAL A 417 0.39 -6.59 -2.97
N LEU A 418 -0.16 -6.83 -1.77
CA LEU A 418 0.41 -6.48 -0.48
C LEU A 418 1.12 -7.74 0.04
N ALA A 419 2.43 -7.81 -0.15
CA ALA A 419 3.23 -8.99 0.18
C ALA A 419 4.06 -8.71 1.42
N HIS A 420 3.79 -9.45 2.49
CA HIS A 420 4.72 -9.54 3.60
C HIS A 420 5.80 -10.59 3.30
N GLU A 421 6.61 -10.27 2.31
CA GLU A 421 7.83 -10.95 1.87
C GLU A 421 8.72 -9.88 1.22
N GLY A 422 10.03 -10.09 1.16
CA GLY A 422 10.97 -9.08 0.75
C GLY A 422 12.13 -9.56 -0.11
N GLY A 423 13.05 -8.64 -0.30
CA GLY A 423 14.27 -8.85 -1.08
C GLY A 423 15.28 -7.76 -0.80
N THR A 424 16.20 -7.55 -1.73
CA THR A 424 17.17 -6.46 -1.69
C THR A 424 17.28 -5.81 -3.05
N GLN A 425 17.51 -4.50 -3.08
CA GLN A 425 17.85 -3.79 -4.31
C GLN A 425 19.32 -3.34 -4.28
N ASN A 426 20.09 -3.71 -5.31
CA ASN A 426 21.45 -3.24 -5.47
C ASN A 426 21.45 -1.75 -5.84
N ALA A 427 22.03 -0.90 -4.99
CA ALA A 427 22.04 0.55 -5.20
C ALA A 427 22.78 1.01 -6.47
N THR A 428 23.69 0.20 -7.01
CA THR A 428 24.48 0.55 -8.21
C THR A 428 23.80 0.09 -9.49
N THR A 429 23.33 -1.17 -9.52
CA THR A 429 22.75 -1.76 -10.74
C THR A 429 21.23 -1.62 -10.82
N GLY A 430 20.57 -1.30 -9.70
CA GLY A 430 19.11 -1.29 -9.58
C GLY A 430 18.49 -2.68 -9.53
N ALA A 431 19.28 -3.75 -9.63
CA ALA A 431 18.79 -5.13 -9.66
C ALA A 431 18.13 -5.51 -8.33
N ILE A 432 16.93 -6.08 -8.42
CA ILE A 432 16.16 -6.58 -7.28
C ILE A 432 16.33 -8.10 -7.23
N THR A 433 16.65 -8.62 -6.05
CA THR A 433 16.91 -10.05 -5.80
C THR A 433 16.23 -10.51 -4.52
N GLY A 434 16.13 -11.82 -4.32
CA GLY A 434 15.49 -12.46 -3.17
C GLY A 434 14.07 -12.93 -3.48
N PRO A 435 13.36 -13.49 -2.48
CA PRO A 435 12.06 -14.12 -2.67
C PRO A 435 11.03 -13.25 -3.38
N ILE A 436 11.00 -11.94 -3.10
CA ILE A 436 10.06 -11.03 -3.78
C ILE A 436 10.29 -10.93 -5.29
N ALA A 437 11.53 -11.06 -5.77
CA ALA A 437 11.83 -11.09 -7.19
C ALA A 437 11.38 -12.41 -7.82
N GLU A 438 11.52 -13.52 -7.10
CA GLU A 438 11.03 -14.84 -7.54
C GLU A 438 9.49 -14.84 -7.64
N ILE A 439 8.81 -14.27 -6.63
CA ILE A 439 7.36 -14.06 -6.66
C ILE A 439 6.96 -13.23 -7.88
N ALA A 440 7.61 -12.09 -8.12
CA ALA A 440 7.29 -11.22 -9.27
C ALA A 440 7.40 -11.94 -10.62
N ASN A 441 8.39 -12.82 -10.80
CA ASN A 441 8.54 -13.63 -12.01
C ASN A 441 7.57 -14.83 -12.10
N GLY A 442 7.02 -15.28 -10.96
CA GLY A 442 6.15 -16.46 -10.88
C GLY A 442 4.66 -16.16 -10.96
N ILE A 443 4.26 -14.92 -10.70
CA ILE A 443 2.86 -14.50 -10.67
C ILE A 443 2.38 -13.96 -12.02
N ASN A 444 1.07 -13.99 -12.21
CA ASN A 444 0.37 -13.56 -13.41
C ASN A 444 0.71 -12.11 -13.80
N ASP A 445 0.81 -11.85 -15.11
CA ASP A 445 1.15 -10.54 -15.68
C ASP A 445 0.09 -9.46 -15.48
N ASP A 446 -1.14 -9.82 -15.14
CA ASP A 446 -2.18 -8.86 -14.72
C ASP A 446 -1.84 -8.20 -13.37
N VAL A 447 -0.82 -8.67 -12.62
CA VAL A 447 -0.34 -7.99 -11.42
C VAL A 447 0.56 -6.82 -11.78
N ASP A 448 0.17 -5.62 -11.35
CA ASP A 448 0.89 -4.39 -11.69
C ASP A 448 1.94 -3.99 -10.68
N VAL A 449 1.60 -4.09 -9.40
CA VAL A 449 2.37 -3.50 -8.29
C VAL A 449 2.46 -4.51 -7.15
N ILE A 450 3.64 -4.64 -6.57
CA ILE A 450 3.90 -5.39 -5.35
C ILE A 450 4.41 -4.41 -4.29
N VAL A 451 3.63 -4.21 -3.23
CA VAL A 451 4.08 -3.56 -2.01
C VAL A 451 4.65 -4.63 -1.10
N SER A 452 5.97 -4.69 -1.02
CA SER A 452 6.72 -5.70 -0.27
C SER A 452 7.11 -5.22 1.13
N ALA A 453 7.58 -6.12 2.00
CA ALA A 453 7.92 -5.83 3.40
C ALA A 453 8.99 -6.83 3.92
N HIS A 454 9.03 -7.07 5.23
CA HIS A 454 9.78 -8.10 5.95
C HIS A 454 11.31 -7.92 6.00
N THR A 455 11.97 -7.59 4.89
CA THR A 455 13.44 -7.45 4.86
C THR A 455 13.93 -6.09 5.35
N HIS A 456 13.02 -5.14 5.59
CA HIS A 456 13.27 -3.77 6.04
C HIS A 456 14.19 -2.99 5.09
N THR A 457 14.18 -3.35 3.81
CA THR A 457 15.04 -2.73 2.79
C THR A 457 14.35 -1.58 2.08
N SER A 458 15.12 -0.80 1.33
CA SER A 458 14.58 0.18 0.40
C SER A 458 14.52 -0.44 -0.99
N ILE A 459 13.33 -0.61 -1.53
CA ILE A 459 13.11 -1.09 -2.90
C ILE A 459 12.21 -0.09 -3.63
N SER A 460 12.61 0.31 -4.83
CA SER A 460 11.78 1.04 -5.79
C SER A 460 12.30 0.73 -7.18
N GLY A 461 11.70 -0.26 -7.85
CA GLY A 461 12.10 -0.69 -9.17
C GLY A 461 11.17 -1.77 -9.74
N GLU A 462 11.48 -2.28 -10.92
CA GLU A 462 10.63 -3.26 -11.60
C GLU A 462 11.33 -4.61 -11.75
N VAL A 463 10.54 -5.67 -11.62
CA VAL A 463 10.90 -7.04 -12.02
C VAL A 463 9.75 -7.55 -12.87
N ASP A 464 10.04 -8.07 -14.06
CA ASP A 464 9.04 -8.66 -14.95
C ASP A 464 7.83 -7.75 -15.25
N GLY A 465 8.08 -6.45 -15.43
CA GLY A 465 7.05 -5.44 -15.69
C GLY A 465 6.20 -5.05 -14.47
N LYS A 466 6.50 -5.59 -13.29
CA LYS A 466 5.77 -5.36 -12.02
C LYS A 466 6.58 -4.41 -11.15
N LEU A 467 5.96 -3.32 -10.69
CA LEU A 467 6.61 -2.34 -9.80
C LEU A 467 6.68 -2.91 -8.40
N ILE A 468 7.88 -3.05 -7.84
CA ILE A 468 8.11 -3.50 -6.47
C ILE A 468 8.54 -2.32 -5.61
N THR A 469 7.92 -2.19 -4.44
CA THR A 469 8.28 -1.17 -3.44
C THR A 469 8.53 -1.79 -2.07
N GLN A 470 9.44 -1.21 -1.30
CA GLN A 470 9.62 -1.46 0.14
C GLN A 470 10.19 -0.20 0.78
N ALA A 471 9.60 0.26 1.88
CA ALA A 471 9.90 1.56 2.46
C ALA A 471 10.63 1.46 3.79
N LEU A 472 11.75 0.73 3.83
CA LEU A 472 12.53 0.51 5.05
C LEU A 472 11.63 -0.10 6.14
N SER A 473 11.57 0.49 7.33
CA SER A 473 10.77 0.04 8.47
C SER A 473 10.57 1.17 9.49
N TYR A 474 9.80 0.92 10.54
CA TYR A 474 9.71 1.74 11.75
C TYR A 474 9.21 3.16 11.48
N SER A 475 8.38 3.35 10.45
CA SER A 475 7.95 4.65 9.91
C SER A 475 9.08 5.58 9.45
N THR A 476 10.32 5.08 9.35
CA THR A 476 11.46 5.90 8.89
C THR A 476 11.31 6.33 7.43
N ALA A 477 10.52 5.59 6.65
CA ALA A 477 10.08 5.98 5.33
C ALA A 477 8.68 5.43 5.02
N PHE A 478 8.11 5.90 3.91
CA PHE A 478 6.93 5.33 3.25
C PHE A 478 7.15 5.35 1.72
N ALA A 479 6.44 4.53 0.97
CA ALA A 479 6.46 4.58 -0.49
C ALA A 479 5.38 5.55 -1.00
N ASP A 480 5.80 6.55 -1.78
CA ASP A 480 4.89 7.40 -2.56
C ASP A 480 4.81 6.88 -4.00
N ILE A 481 3.66 6.31 -4.35
CA ILE A 481 3.44 5.58 -5.60
C ILE A 481 2.41 6.34 -6.44
N ASP A 482 2.82 6.78 -7.64
CA ASP A 482 1.93 7.38 -8.62
C ASP A 482 1.48 6.32 -9.63
N LEU A 483 0.17 6.11 -9.72
CA LEU A 483 -0.47 5.18 -10.65
C LEU A 483 -1.32 5.95 -11.66
N THR A 484 -1.25 5.54 -12.92
CA THR A 484 -2.17 5.96 -13.97
C THR A 484 -3.06 4.79 -14.34
N ILE A 485 -4.36 4.90 -14.08
CA ILE A 485 -5.34 3.87 -14.36
C ILE A 485 -6.16 4.26 -15.60
N ASP A 486 -6.19 3.38 -16.58
CA ASP A 486 -7.08 3.50 -17.73
C ASP A 486 -8.38 2.76 -17.43
N ARG A 487 -9.46 3.50 -17.14
CA ARG A 487 -10.76 2.91 -16.76
C ARG A 487 -11.40 2.09 -17.88
N ALA A 488 -11.13 2.42 -19.14
CA ALA A 488 -11.66 1.67 -20.28
C ALA A 488 -10.94 0.32 -20.43
N LYS A 489 -9.62 0.31 -20.24
CA LYS A 489 -8.82 -0.93 -20.20
C LYS A 489 -8.94 -1.70 -18.88
N ARG A 490 -9.42 -1.02 -17.83
CA ARG A 490 -9.58 -1.54 -16.45
C ARG A 490 -8.25 -1.91 -15.79
N ASP A 491 -7.19 -1.21 -16.15
CA ASP A 491 -5.81 -1.62 -15.90
C ASP A 491 -4.89 -0.43 -15.52
N ILE A 492 -3.78 -0.69 -14.83
CA ILE A 492 -2.75 0.31 -14.51
C ILE A 492 -1.78 0.41 -15.69
N VAL A 493 -1.86 1.51 -16.43
CA VAL A 493 -1.09 1.71 -17.67
C VAL A 493 0.23 2.45 -17.46
N ALA A 494 0.43 3.08 -16.29
CA ALA A 494 1.72 3.63 -15.89
C ALA A 494 1.85 3.64 -14.37
N LYS A 495 3.07 3.41 -13.89
CA LYS A 495 3.38 3.30 -12.46
C LYS A 495 4.79 3.80 -12.19
N LYS A 496 5.00 4.48 -11.08
CA LYS A 496 6.32 4.86 -10.56
C LYS A 496 6.24 5.05 -9.05
N ALA A 497 7.35 4.84 -8.37
CA ALA A 497 7.43 5.03 -6.93
C ALA A 497 8.67 5.81 -6.52
N THR A 498 8.59 6.42 -5.34
CA THR A 498 9.74 6.95 -4.61
C THR A 498 9.61 6.55 -3.14
N ILE A 499 10.72 6.22 -2.50
CA ILE A 499 10.76 5.98 -1.05
C ILE A 499 11.09 7.31 -0.37
N VAL A 500 10.17 7.78 0.47
CA VAL A 500 10.25 9.09 1.12
C VAL A 500 10.61 8.91 2.59
N THR A 501 11.77 9.42 2.99
CA THR A 501 12.20 9.43 4.40
C THR A 501 11.47 10.50 5.20
N THR A 502 11.05 10.17 6.42
CA THR A 502 10.21 11.02 7.28
C THR A 502 11.04 11.93 8.20
N PHE A 503 11.90 12.77 7.63
CA PHE A 503 12.75 13.70 8.40
C PHE A 503 11.92 14.69 9.25
N HIS A 504 12.28 14.82 10.53
CA HIS A 504 11.54 15.71 11.44
C HIS A 504 11.73 17.19 11.09
N GLU A 505 12.90 17.56 10.56
CA GLU A 505 13.22 18.95 10.19
C GLU A 505 12.36 19.51 9.05
N ASP A 506 11.76 18.63 8.24
CA ASP A 506 10.97 19.01 7.05
C ASP A 506 9.46 19.09 7.35
N MET A 507 9.03 18.72 8.56
CA MET A 507 7.61 18.53 8.85
C MET A 507 7.24 18.93 10.28
N THR A 508 6.04 19.49 10.46
CA THR A 508 5.46 19.64 11.80
C THR A 508 4.69 18.37 12.16
N PRO A 509 4.89 17.77 13.35
CA PRO A 509 4.18 16.55 13.73
C PRO A 509 2.67 16.80 13.84
N ASP A 510 1.88 15.80 13.48
CA ASP A 510 0.43 15.84 13.58
C ASP A 510 0.01 15.96 15.05
N ALA A 511 -0.71 17.03 15.39
CA ALA A 511 -1.01 17.36 16.78
C ALA A 511 -1.92 16.33 17.46
N ASP A 512 -2.89 15.76 16.73
CA ASP A 512 -3.83 14.78 17.28
C ASP A 512 -3.13 13.45 17.51
N VAL A 513 -2.30 13.01 16.55
CA VAL A 513 -1.49 11.80 16.69
C VAL A 513 -0.44 11.99 17.78
N ALA A 514 0.21 13.15 17.88
CA ALA A 514 1.17 13.43 18.95
C ALA A 514 0.51 13.37 20.34
N ALA A 515 -0.73 13.86 20.48
CA ALA A 515 -1.49 13.74 21.71
C ALA A 515 -1.83 12.28 22.05
N MET A 516 -2.19 11.47 21.04
CA MET A 516 -2.42 10.03 21.19
C MET A 516 -1.14 9.31 21.67
N VAL A 517 0.00 9.57 21.03
CA VAL A 517 1.29 8.98 21.42
C VAL A 517 1.62 9.35 22.88
N LYS A 518 1.54 10.63 23.22
CA LYS A 518 1.83 11.11 24.57
C LYS A 518 0.94 10.44 25.63
N LYS A 519 -0.35 10.28 25.35
CA LYS A 519 -1.31 9.60 26.25
C LYS A 519 -0.80 8.21 26.61
N TYR A 520 -0.29 7.45 25.64
CA TYR A 520 0.18 6.08 25.88
C TYR A 520 1.57 6.04 26.51
N GLU A 521 2.48 6.93 26.11
CA GLU A 521 3.77 7.11 26.79
C GLU A 521 3.58 7.42 28.28
N ASP A 522 2.67 8.33 28.63
CA ASP A 522 2.37 8.69 30.03
C ASP A 522 1.84 7.49 30.83
N GLN A 523 1.09 6.58 30.21
CA GLN A 523 0.56 5.37 30.87
C GLN A 523 1.66 4.38 31.23
N VAL A 524 2.62 4.16 30.33
CA VAL A 524 3.70 3.19 30.53
C VAL A 524 4.93 3.78 31.24
N ALA A 525 5.03 5.11 31.31
CA ALA A 525 6.16 5.84 31.89
C ALA A 525 6.63 5.35 33.27
N PRO A 526 5.76 4.99 34.23
CA PRO A 526 6.22 4.48 35.53
C PRO A 526 7.06 3.20 35.44
N GLN A 527 6.73 2.31 34.49
CA GLN A 527 7.47 1.08 34.27
C GLN A 527 8.69 1.32 33.39
N VAL A 528 8.52 2.05 32.28
CA VAL A 528 9.57 2.35 31.30
C VAL A 528 10.74 3.11 31.94
N ASN A 529 10.46 4.14 32.74
CA ASN A 529 11.48 4.99 33.37
C ASN A 529 12.08 4.38 34.64
N ARG A 530 11.71 3.15 35.00
CA ARG A 530 12.28 2.50 36.19
C ARG A 530 13.76 2.25 35.95
N LYS A 531 14.61 2.90 36.76
CA LYS A 531 16.05 2.66 36.77
C LYS A 531 16.37 1.21 37.15
N VAL A 532 17.21 0.57 36.35
CA VAL A 532 17.71 -0.80 36.56
C VAL A 532 19.20 -0.79 36.89
N GLY A 533 19.98 0.11 36.31
CA GLY A 533 21.44 0.15 36.50
C GLY A 533 22.12 1.36 35.87
N THR A 534 23.42 1.24 35.60
CA THR A 534 24.20 2.25 34.88
C THR A 534 25.28 1.56 34.04
N ALA A 535 25.40 1.92 32.76
CA ALA A 535 26.45 1.44 31.86
C ALA A 535 27.61 2.44 31.78
N ALA A 536 28.85 1.95 31.85
CA ALA A 536 30.05 2.79 31.79
C ALA A 536 30.27 3.39 30.39
N SER A 537 29.82 2.66 29.37
CA SER A 537 29.88 3.00 27.95
C SER A 537 28.73 2.30 27.22
N ALA A 538 28.42 2.73 26.00
CA ALA A 538 27.46 2.02 25.17
C ALA A 538 27.94 0.58 24.90
N ILE A 539 27.01 -0.37 24.90
CA ILE A 539 27.26 -1.80 24.65
C ILE A 539 26.49 -2.19 23.39
N THR A 540 27.21 -2.51 22.32
CA THR A 540 26.61 -2.72 21.00
C THR A 540 26.24 -4.19 20.75
N ASN A 541 25.21 -4.38 19.93
CA ASN A 541 24.84 -5.67 19.31
C ASN A 541 25.56 -5.90 17.97
N THR A 542 26.55 -5.07 17.62
CA THR A 542 27.34 -5.24 16.40
C THR A 542 28.25 -6.46 16.52
N ALA A 543 28.02 -7.45 15.67
CA ALA A 543 28.85 -8.64 15.62
C ALA A 543 30.23 -8.36 15.00
N ASN A 544 31.28 -9.02 15.53
CA ASN A 544 32.59 -9.07 14.90
C ASN A 544 32.62 -10.02 13.70
N ALA A 545 33.79 -10.18 13.06
CA ALA A 545 33.95 -11.07 11.91
C ALA A 545 33.64 -12.56 12.19
N ALA A 546 33.66 -12.97 13.46
CA ALA A 546 33.31 -14.32 13.90
C ALA A 546 31.83 -14.47 14.30
N GLY A 547 31.08 -13.37 14.39
CA GLY A 547 29.66 -13.34 14.78
C GLY A 547 29.39 -12.98 16.25
N GLU A 548 30.41 -12.70 17.06
CA GLU A 548 30.27 -12.37 18.49
C GLU A 548 30.00 -10.88 18.69
N SER A 549 29.06 -10.54 19.58
CA SER A 549 28.77 -9.17 20.02
C SER A 549 28.89 -9.02 21.53
N ALA A 550 29.29 -7.84 22.00
CA ALA A 550 29.43 -7.57 23.43
C ALA A 550 28.07 -7.65 24.17
N LEU A 551 27.01 -7.10 23.56
CA LEU A 551 25.67 -7.18 24.15
C LEU A 551 25.13 -8.62 24.12
N GLY A 552 25.41 -9.38 23.07
CA GLY A 552 25.08 -10.80 22.99
C GLY A 552 25.70 -11.63 24.12
N ASN A 553 26.98 -11.40 24.42
CA ASN A 553 27.66 -12.05 25.55
C ASN A 553 26.96 -11.74 26.88
N LEU A 554 26.66 -10.45 27.11
CA LEU A 554 26.02 -9.99 28.33
C LEU A 554 24.63 -10.63 28.54
N ILE A 555 23.82 -10.72 27.48
CA ILE A 555 22.49 -11.34 27.52
C ILE A 555 22.63 -12.86 27.75
N ALA A 556 23.53 -13.54 27.03
CA ALA A 556 23.74 -14.97 27.23
C ALA A 556 24.21 -15.28 28.67
N ASP A 557 25.05 -14.42 29.27
CA ASP A 557 25.44 -14.53 30.68
C ASP A 557 24.25 -14.36 31.61
N ALA A 558 23.37 -13.39 31.34
CA ALA A 558 22.15 -13.17 32.11
C ALA A 558 21.22 -14.39 32.08
N GLN A 559 21.00 -14.97 30.91
CA GLN A 559 20.16 -16.16 30.73
C GLN A 559 20.75 -17.37 31.48
N ARG A 560 22.05 -17.63 31.30
CA ARG A 560 22.78 -18.69 32.00
C ARG A 560 22.71 -18.53 33.52
N ASN A 561 22.91 -17.30 34.02
CA ASN A 561 22.85 -17.01 35.45
C ASN A 561 21.45 -17.21 36.02
N THR A 562 20.43 -16.68 35.34
CA THR A 562 19.03 -16.72 35.76
C THR A 562 18.53 -18.15 35.94
N MET A 563 18.87 -19.03 35.00
CA MET A 563 18.42 -20.42 35.01
C MET A 563 19.41 -21.40 35.66
N SER A 564 20.57 -20.90 36.12
CA SER A 564 21.63 -21.70 36.75
C SER A 564 22.07 -22.89 35.89
N THR A 565 22.38 -22.65 34.62
CA THR A 565 22.82 -23.68 33.66
C THR A 565 24.31 -23.64 33.37
N GLN A 566 24.82 -24.73 32.79
CA GLN A 566 26.23 -24.78 32.36
C GLN A 566 26.48 -23.86 31.18
N PHE A 567 25.58 -23.83 30.21
CA PHE A 567 25.70 -22.99 29.01
C PHE A 567 24.41 -22.22 28.71
N ALA A 568 24.50 -21.19 27.87
CA ALA A 568 23.33 -20.54 27.29
C ALA A 568 23.58 -20.11 25.83
N PHE A 569 22.50 -20.05 25.05
CA PHE A 569 22.51 -19.64 23.65
C PHE A 569 21.37 -18.67 23.36
N MET A 570 21.70 -17.53 22.75
CA MET A 570 20.76 -16.47 22.37
C MET A 570 20.86 -16.20 20.87
N ASN A 571 19.74 -16.17 20.16
CA ASN A 571 19.73 -15.86 18.73
C ASN A 571 19.94 -14.36 18.48
N PRO A 572 20.75 -13.98 17.48
CA PRO A 572 21.07 -12.57 17.22
C PRO A 572 19.82 -11.76 16.83
N GLY A 573 18.85 -12.38 16.15
CA GLY A 573 17.59 -11.74 15.76
C GLY A 573 16.71 -11.33 16.93
N GLY A 574 16.92 -11.93 18.11
CA GLY A 574 16.24 -11.58 19.36
C GLY A 574 16.76 -10.32 20.06
N ILE A 575 17.85 -9.71 19.56
CA ILE A 575 18.50 -8.52 20.16
C ILE A 575 18.23 -7.30 19.27
N ARG A 576 17.30 -6.42 19.68
CA ARG A 576 16.67 -5.43 18.78
C ARG A 576 17.25 -4.02 18.84
N ALA A 577 18.01 -3.71 19.89
CA ALA A 577 18.64 -2.41 20.09
C ALA A 577 20.03 -2.57 20.77
N PRO A 578 20.94 -1.60 20.62
CA PRO A 578 22.10 -1.48 21.51
C PRO A 578 21.67 -1.00 22.92
N LEU A 579 22.59 -1.06 23.88
CA LEU A 579 22.47 -0.40 25.18
C LEU A 579 23.30 0.88 25.18
N ASP A 580 22.70 2.00 25.58
CA ASP A 580 23.36 3.30 25.67
C ASP A 580 24.24 3.43 26.91
N ALA A 581 25.15 4.42 26.89
CA ALA A 581 25.95 4.76 28.07
C ALA A 581 25.11 5.54 29.09
N GLY A 582 25.40 5.37 30.38
CA GLY A 582 24.74 6.12 31.45
C GLY A 582 23.63 5.32 32.13
N GLU A 583 22.54 5.98 32.51
CA GLU A 583 21.46 5.33 33.25
C GLU A 583 20.74 4.27 32.40
N ILE A 584 20.67 3.05 32.92
CA ILE A 584 19.93 1.96 32.29
C ILE A 584 18.52 1.94 32.85
N THR A 585 17.52 2.00 31.96
CA THR A 585 16.11 1.91 32.32
C THR A 585 15.51 0.57 31.94
N TRP A 586 14.39 0.20 32.56
CA TRP A 586 13.66 -1.02 32.18
C TRP A 586 13.16 -0.95 30.74
N GLY A 587 12.70 0.22 30.28
CA GLY A 587 12.24 0.41 28.91
C GLY A 587 13.34 0.25 27.85
N GLU A 588 14.57 0.65 28.19
CA GLU A 588 15.74 0.40 27.35
C GLU A 588 16.02 -1.10 27.23
N LEU A 589 16.02 -1.84 28.34
CA LEU A 589 16.19 -3.30 28.33
C LEU A 589 15.06 -4.02 27.57
N TYR A 590 13.82 -3.55 27.71
CA TYR A 590 12.68 -4.06 26.93
C TYR A 590 12.91 -3.84 25.43
N SER A 591 13.38 -2.66 25.03
CA SER A 591 13.64 -2.35 23.62
C SER A 591 14.77 -3.21 23.03
N ILE A 592 15.65 -3.78 23.88
CA ILE A 592 16.66 -4.76 23.48
C ILE A 592 16.04 -6.17 23.31
N GLN A 593 15.16 -6.60 24.22
CA GLN A 593 14.48 -7.92 24.21
C GLN A 593 12.94 -7.78 24.31
N PRO A 594 12.24 -7.41 23.21
CA PRO A 594 10.82 -7.03 23.28
C PRO A 594 9.85 -8.23 23.19
N PHE A 595 10.34 -9.42 22.85
CA PHE A 595 9.50 -10.58 22.53
C PHE A 595 8.90 -11.29 23.75
N SER A 596 9.34 -10.91 24.96
CA SER A 596 8.87 -11.53 26.20
C SER A 596 8.98 -13.07 26.19
N ASN A 597 10.00 -13.62 25.53
CA ASN A 597 10.19 -15.06 25.46
C ASN A 597 10.48 -15.62 26.86
N ASP A 598 9.93 -16.78 27.20
CA ASP A 598 10.32 -17.47 28.43
C ASP A 598 11.72 -18.06 28.29
N LEU A 599 12.50 -18.04 29.38
CA LEU A 599 13.74 -18.80 29.44
C LEU A 599 13.44 -20.29 29.64
N VAL A 600 13.97 -21.13 28.78
CA VAL A 600 13.81 -22.58 28.85
C VAL A 600 15.16 -23.22 29.16
N LYS A 601 15.23 -23.83 30.33
CA LYS A 601 16.33 -24.71 30.70
C LYS A 601 16.03 -26.12 30.22
N MET A 602 17.03 -26.79 29.67
CA MET A 602 16.91 -28.18 29.21
C MET A 602 18.23 -28.94 29.32
N THR A 603 18.16 -30.26 29.21
CA THR A 603 19.31 -31.15 29.12
C THR A 603 19.50 -31.60 27.67
N VAL A 604 20.73 -31.43 27.18
CA VAL A 604 21.18 -31.87 25.84
C VAL A 604 22.51 -32.61 25.95
N THR A 605 22.86 -33.42 24.95
CA THR A 605 24.19 -34.04 24.87
C THR A 605 25.23 -33.08 24.30
N GLY A 606 26.51 -33.34 24.51
CA GLY A 606 27.58 -32.60 23.84
C GLY A 606 27.47 -32.69 22.31
N ALA A 607 27.05 -33.85 21.78
CA ALA A 607 26.79 -34.01 20.35
C ALA A 607 25.67 -33.09 19.85
N ASP A 608 24.61 -32.89 20.63
CA ASP A 608 23.53 -31.95 20.30
C ASP A 608 24.03 -30.51 20.28
N ILE A 609 24.95 -30.12 21.16
CA ILE A 609 25.57 -28.78 21.16
C ILE A 609 26.39 -28.56 19.88
N TYR A 610 27.14 -29.57 19.42
CA TYR A 610 27.84 -29.49 18.13
C TYR A 610 26.85 -29.35 16.97
N THR A 611 25.73 -30.09 17.00
CA THR A 611 24.68 -29.98 15.99
C THR A 611 24.04 -28.59 16.02
N LEU A 612 23.69 -28.08 17.20
CA LEU A 612 23.12 -26.74 17.41
C LEU A 612 24.01 -25.65 16.82
N LEU A 613 25.30 -25.68 17.14
CA LEU A 613 26.26 -24.69 16.62
C LEU A 613 26.46 -24.83 15.10
N ASN A 614 26.33 -26.03 14.53
CA ASN A 614 26.39 -26.19 13.07
C ASN A 614 25.08 -25.79 12.36
N GLN A 615 23.94 -25.78 13.06
CA GLN A 615 22.65 -25.29 12.53
C GLN A 615 22.60 -23.76 12.35
N GLN A 616 23.61 -23.03 12.84
CA GLN A 616 23.75 -21.60 12.63
C GLN A 616 23.90 -21.22 11.15
N TRP A 617 24.35 -22.14 10.30
CA TRP A 617 24.47 -21.95 8.85
C TRP A 617 23.43 -22.77 8.12
N GLN A 618 22.59 -22.11 7.33
CA GLN A 618 21.50 -22.74 6.60
C GLN A 618 21.59 -22.41 5.12
N ASN A 619 21.63 -23.44 4.29
CA ASN A 619 21.52 -23.27 2.84
C ASN A 619 20.14 -22.70 2.51
N GLN A 620 20.12 -21.66 1.70
CA GLN A 620 18.91 -21.06 1.17
C GLN A 620 18.61 -21.63 -0.22
N SER A 621 17.37 -21.49 -0.69
CA SER A 621 16.93 -21.94 -2.02
C SER A 621 17.74 -21.28 -3.15
N ASP A 622 18.17 -20.03 -2.96
CA ASP A 622 18.99 -19.24 -3.89
C ASP A 622 20.48 -19.67 -3.95
N GLY A 623 20.86 -20.73 -3.21
CA GLY A 623 22.22 -21.23 -3.13
C GLY A 623 23.14 -20.44 -2.20
N THR A 624 22.64 -19.41 -1.51
CA THR A 624 23.38 -18.69 -0.47
C THR A 624 23.33 -19.44 0.87
N VAL A 625 24.15 -19.00 1.83
CA VAL A 625 24.15 -19.52 3.19
C VAL A 625 23.78 -18.40 4.15
N ARG A 626 22.63 -18.52 4.80
CA ARG A 626 22.22 -17.62 5.88
C ARG A 626 22.91 -18.05 7.17
N ALA A 627 23.63 -17.13 7.80
CA ALA A 627 24.31 -17.35 9.07
C ALA A 627 23.58 -16.62 10.21
N ARG A 628 23.12 -17.35 11.22
CA ARG A 628 22.55 -16.84 12.48
C ARG A 628 23.44 -17.27 13.63
N ILE A 629 24.53 -16.53 13.84
CA ILE A 629 25.51 -16.88 14.87
C ILE A 629 24.94 -16.60 16.27
N LEU A 630 24.68 -17.68 17.02
CA LEU A 630 24.21 -17.66 18.41
C LEU A 630 25.24 -16.96 19.29
N GLN A 631 24.75 -16.09 20.15
CA GLN A 631 25.52 -15.50 21.24
C GLN A 631 25.55 -16.50 22.40
N ILE A 632 26.71 -16.67 23.03
CA ILE A 632 26.97 -17.82 23.90
C ILE A 632 27.51 -17.44 25.27
N SER A 633 27.25 -18.30 26.25
CA SER A 633 27.81 -18.19 27.60
C SER A 633 28.22 -19.56 28.16
N GLY A 634 29.32 -19.58 28.92
CA GLY A 634 29.83 -20.77 29.60
C GLY A 634 30.68 -21.73 28.75
N LEU A 635 30.85 -21.44 27.45
CA LEU A 635 31.69 -22.17 26.51
C LEU A 635 32.34 -21.20 25.51
N SER A 636 33.32 -21.69 24.75
CA SER A 636 33.82 -21.04 23.53
C SER A 636 33.87 -22.04 22.37
N TYR A 637 33.86 -21.56 21.13
CA TYR A 637 34.03 -22.42 19.96
C TYR A 637 34.76 -21.74 18.81
N THR A 638 35.38 -22.57 17.98
CA THR A 638 36.05 -22.14 16.76
C THR A 638 35.32 -22.68 15.54
N TRP A 639 35.20 -21.88 14.48
CA TRP A 639 34.60 -22.27 13.21
C TRP A 639 35.42 -21.81 12.00
N THR A 640 35.25 -22.48 10.86
CA THR A 640 35.96 -22.16 9.61
C THR A 640 35.04 -22.19 8.40
N ASP A 641 35.35 -21.35 7.40
CA ASP A 641 34.70 -21.40 6.09
C ASP A 641 35.24 -22.50 5.17
N ALA A 642 36.37 -23.13 5.53
CA ALA A 642 36.95 -24.23 4.76
C ALA A 642 36.08 -25.50 4.74
N ASN A 643 35.19 -25.65 5.73
CA ASN A 643 34.32 -26.81 5.86
C ASN A 643 32.91 -26.53 5.32
N PRO A 644 32.23 -27.56 4.77
CA PRO A 644 30.85 -27.44 4.31
C PRO A 644 29.89 -27.11 5.45
N VAL A 645 28.72 -26.56 5.11
CA VAL A 645 27.60 -26.36 6.04
C VAL A 645 27.29 -27.68 6.76
N GLY A 646 27.04 -27.61 8.07
CA GLY A 646 26.92 -28.77 8.94
C GLY A 646 28.23 -29.26 9.57
N GLN A 647 29.39 -28.76 9.11
CA GLN A 647 30.71 -29.16 9.62
C GLN A 647 31.65 -27.96 9.88
N LYS A 648 31.11 -26.74 9.94
CA LYS A 648 31.88 -25.50 10.11
C LYS A 648 32.49 -25.36 11.51
N VAL A 649 31.88 -25.94 12.54
CA VAL A 649 32.40 -25.90 13.92
C VAL A 649 33.52 -26.94 14.07
N VAL A 650 34.73 -26.49 14.37
CA VAL A 650 35.92 -27.36 14.47
C VAL A 650 36.23 -27.78 15.91
N GLU A 651 35.96 -26.92 16.88
CA GLU A 651 36.26 -27.15 18.29
C GLU A 651 35.25 -26.43 19.17
N VAL A 652 34.85 -27.07 20.27
CA VAL A 652 34.02 -26.48 21.33
C VAL A 652 34.72 -26.76 22.65
N LEU A 653 34.98 -25.71 23.43
CA LEU A 653 35.65 -25.76 24.72
C LEU A 653 34.67 -25.35 25.84
N ASP A 654 34.69 -26.04 26.97
CA ASP A 654 33.96 -25.63 28.16
C ASP A 654 34.59 -24.39 28.81
N GLY A 655 33.95 -23.85 29.85
CA GLY A 655 34.44 -22.68 30.59
C GLY A 655 35.82 -22.84 31.25
N ASN A 656 36.39 -24.04 31.28
CA ASN A 656 37.76 -24.31 31.76
C ASN A 656 38.76 -24.50 30.62
N GLY A 657 38.34 -24.30 29.36
CA GLY A 657 39.17 -24.49 28.17
C GLY A 657 39.37 -25.96 27.78
N LYS A 658 38.55 -26.89 28.30
CA LYS A 658 38.63 -28.31 27.93
C LYS A 658 37.66 -28.62 26.78
N ALA A 659 38.11 -29.44 25.82
CA ALA A 659 37.24 -29.95 24.77
C ALA A 659 35.98 -30.60 25.33
N LEU A 660 34.83 -30.22 24.76
CA LEU A 660 33.52 -30.69 25.18
C LEU A 660 33.35 -32.19 24.86
N ASP A 661 33.01 -33.00 25.88
CA ASP A 661 32.70 -34.42 25.68
C ASP A 661 31.34 -34.56 24.99
N LYS A 662 31.33 -35.16 23.79
CA LYS A 662 30.13 -35.34 22.96
C LYS A 662 29.11 -36.31 23.58
N ALA A 663 29.54 -37.26 24.40
CA ALA A 663 28.66 -38.26 25.01
C ALA A 663 28.07 -37.79 26.36
N ALA A 664 28.68 -36.77 26.99
CA ALA A 664 28.19 -36.23 28.24
C ALA A 664 26.92 -35.37 28.05
N SER A 665 26.12 -35.27 29.11
CA SER A 665 24.95 -34.41 29.16
C SER A 665 25.26 -33.08 29.84
N TYR A 666 24.66 -32.01 29.33
CA TYR A 666 24.85 -30.65 29.82
C TYR A 666 23.51 -29.96 29.99
N THR A 667 23.44 -29.07 30.98
CA THR A 667 22.30 -28.15 31.15
C THR A 667 22.54 -26.89 30.33
N ILE A 668 21.57 -26.52 29.50
CA ILE A 668 21.61 -25.32 28.68
C ILE A 668 20.37 -24.46 28.95
N THR A 669 20.50 -23.17 28.70
CA THR A 669 19.36 -22.22 28.63
C THR A 669 19.28 -21.62 27.25
N VAL A 670 18.07 -21.55 26.72
CA VAL A 670 17.70 -20.81 25.51
C VAL A 670 16.38 -20.08 25.77
N ASN A 671 15.96 -19.20 24.88
CA ASN A 671 14.60 -18.67 24.92
C ASN A 671 13.58 -19.68 24.35
N SER A 672 12.29 -19.51 24.65
CA SER A 672 11.20 -20.42 24.24
C SER A 672 11.10 -20.58 22.72
N PHE A 673 11.29 -19.49 21.96
CA PHE A 673 11.37 -19.52 20.50
C PHE A 673 12.43 -20.52 20.00
N LEU A 674 13.66 -20.45 20.51
CA LEU A 674 14.73 -21.40 20.19
C LEU A 674 14.42 -22.81 20.71
N ALA A 675 13.86 -22.93 21.91
CA ALA A 675 13.53 -24.22 22.50
C ALA A 675 12.58 -25.03 21.60
N ASP A 676 11.66 -24.35 20.93
CA ASP A 676 10.70 -24.96 20.00
C ASP A 676 11.21 -25.05 18.56
N GLY A 677 12.51 -24.81 18.36
CA GLY A 677 13.23 -24.99 17.10
C GLY A 677 13.11 -23.81 16.13
N GLY A 678 12.71 -22.63 16.62
CA GLY A 678 12.71 -21.40 15.85
C GLY A 678 14.09 -21.09 15.25
N ASP A 679 14.11 -20.27 14.21
CA ASP A 679 15.33 -19.95 13.43
C ASP A 679 16.02 -21.19 12.81
N GLY A 680 15.35 -22.34 12.75
CA GLY A 680 15.88 -23.60 12.21
C GLY A 680 16.74 -24.41 13.21
N PHE A 681 16.77 -24.06 14.49
CA PHE A 681 17.54 -24.76 15.53
C PHE A 681 16.84 -26.03 16.04
N VAL A 682 16.42 -26.90 15.10
CA VAL A 682 15.52 -28.03 15.37
C VAL A 682 16.09 -29.11 16.29
N VAL A 683 17.40 -29.12 16.55
CA VAL A 683 17.99 -30.07 17.52
C VAL A 683 17.48 -29.80 18.94
N LEU A 684 17.10 -28.56 19.27
CA LEU A 684 16.59 -28.18 20.59
C LEU A 684 15.25 -28.85 20.92
N LYS A 685 14.48 -29.28 19.92
CA LYS A 685 13.27 -30.11 20.10
C LYS A 685 13.56 -31.44 20.81
N GLN A 686 14.79 -31.92 20.75
CA GLN A 686 15.23 -33.16 21.41
C GLN A 686 15.65 -32.94 22.87
N GLY A 687 15.77 -31.69 23.32
CA GLY A 687 16.14 -31.34 24.68
C GLY A 687 15.15 -31.89 25.71
N THR A 688 15.67 -32.57 26.73
CA THR A 688 14.89 -33.21 27.79
C THR A 688 14.89 -32.38 29.06
N ASN A 689 14.09 -32.77 30.07
CA ASN A 689 14.01 -32.08 31.37
C ASN A 689 13.75 -30.57 31.24
N ARG A 690 12.81 -30.20 30.36
CA ARG A 690 12.48 -28.79 30.12
C ARG A 690 11.89 -28.14 31.37
N GLU A 691 12.48 -27.03 31.77
CA GLU A 691 12.06 -26.20 32.89
C GLU A 691 11.88 -24.76 32.36
N VAL A 692 10.64 -24.26 32.42
CA VAL A 692 10.31 -22.88 32.02
C VAL A 692 10.57 -21.95 33.20
N GLY A 693 11.35 -20.92 32.95
CA GLY A 693 11.75 -19.90 33.91
C GLY A 693 10.97 -18.59 33.74
N PRO A 694 11.52 -17.46 34.25
CA PRO A 694 10.98 -16.14 33.95
C PRO A 694 11.21 -15.77 32.47
N THR A 695 10.61 -14.67 32.04
CA THR A 695 10.92 -14.09 30.72
C THR A 695 12.39 -13.71 30.63
N ASP A 696 12.90 -13.71 29.40
CA ASP A 696 14.27 -13.33 29.08
C ASP A 696 14.60 -11.91 29.54
N LEU A 697 13.68 -10.97 29.38
CA LEU A 697 13.77 -9.61 29.91
C LEU A 697 13.84 -9.58 31.45
N ASP A 698 12.97 -10.32 32.15
CA ASP A 698 12.99 -10.37 33.61
C ASP A 698 14.33 -10.92 34.13
N GLY A 699 14.84 -11.97 33.47
CA GLY A 699 16.16 -12.52 33.73
C GLY A 699 17.25 -11.48 33.51
N PHE A 700 17.19 -10.73 32.41
CA PHE A 700 18.18 -9.71 32.07
C PHE A 700 18.17 -8.55 33.07
N VAL A 701 17.00 -8.00 33.39
CA VAL A 701 16.81 -6.95 34.41
C VAL A 701 17.42 -7.37 35.75
N ARG A 702 17.05 -8.55 36.26
CA ARG A 702 17.56 -9.05 37.55
C ARG A 702 19.06 -9.30 37.52
N TYR A 703 19.61 -9.67 36.37
CA TYR A 703 21.04 -9.85 36.21
C TYR A 703 21.77 -8.50 36.27
N ILE A 704 21.31 -7.49 35.53
CA ILE A 704 21.88 -6.14 35.57
C ILE A 704 21.86 -5.56 36.99
N GLU A 705 20.74 -5.71 37.72
CA GLU A 705 20.60 -5.22 39.11
C GLU A 705 21.63 -5.85 40.07
N LYS A 706 22.15 -7.04 39.76
CA LYS A 706 23.15 -7.75 40.59
C LYS A 706 24.60 -7.42 40.21
N LEU A 707 24.85 -6.88 39.03
CA LEU A 707 26.20 -6.58 38.57
C LEU A 707 26.80 -5.39 39.31
N ALA A 708 28.13 -5.36 39.41
CA ALA A 708 28.84 -4.18 39.88
C ALA A 708 28.61 -3.02 38.90
N GLN A 709 28.25 -1.86 39.44
CA GLN A 709 27.91 -0.67 38.67
C GLN A 709 29.08 0.33 38.67
N PRO A 710 29.35 1.04 37.55
CA PRO A 710 28.68 0.90 36.26
C PRO A 710 29.10 -0.39 35.52
N ILE A 711 28.15 -1.02 34.82
CA ILE A 711 28.42 -2.24 34.06
C ILE A 711 29.23 -1.95 32.79
N SER A 712 29.95 -2.97 32.33
CA SER A 712 30.63 -2.99 31.03
C SER A 712 30.57 -4.39 30.46
N ALA A 713 30.48 -4.52 29.13
CA ALA A 713 30.63 -5.80 28.43
C ALA A 713 31.54 -5.61 27.22
N ASN A 714 32.30 -6.65 26.89
CA ASN A 714 33.25 -6.65 25.78
C ASN A 714 33.09 -7.92 24.96
N ILE A 715 33.65 -7.91 23.75
CA ILE A 715 33.94 -9.14 23.02
C ILE A 715 35.08 -9.86 23.77
N GLU A 716 34.88 -11.13 24.07
CA GLU A 716 35.79 -11.94 24.90
C GLU A 716 36.48 -13.05 24.08
N ASN A 717 36.23 -13.09 22.77
CA ASN A 717 36.65 -14.17 21.87
C ASN A 717 36.05 -15.51 22.28
N ARG A 718 34.77 -15.50 22.69
CA ARG A 718 33.98 -16.73 22.87
C ARG A 718 33.76 -17.44 21.53
N ILE A 719 33.74 -16.68 20.44
CA ILE A 719 33.58 -17.21 19.08
C ILE A 719 34.79 -16.81 18.23
N VAL A 720 35.47 -17.80 17.67
CA VAL A 720 36.66 -17.58 16.84
C VAL A 720 36.42 -18.08 15.42
N LYS A 721 36.76 -17.25 14.43
CA LYS A 721 36.79 -17.63 13.01
C LYS A 721 38.23 -17.91 12.59
N GLN A 722 38.50 -19.11 12.06
CA GLN A 722 39.78 -19.53 11.50
C GLN A 722 39.98 -19.07 10.06
#